data_AF-A0A954V9K6-F1
#
_entry.id   AF-A0A954V9K6-F1
#
_cell.length_a   1.000
_cell.length_b   1.000
_cell.length_c   1.000
_cell.angle_alpha   90.00
_cell.angle_beta   90.00
_cell.angle_gamma   90.00
#
_symmetry.space_group_name_H-M   'P 1'
#
loop_
_entity.id
_entity.type
_entity.pdbx_description
1 polymer ?
#
loop_
_entity_poly.entity_id
_entity_poly.type
_entity_poly.pdbx_seq_one_letter_code
_entity_poly.pdbx_strand_id
1 'polypeptide(L)'
;IDTINVEDTRSDISIYGQGGRDEINLAPGASTLDLIRNRVYVRGDGNDRLVFHNFNDSGQPRTYNLTRTTVELGSALVDHGGTVGYLQMVMNPNTTLNVPSLANSDTVLIQSAGTVNVGVGDAAGVLGHVAIRNTGGRFTNLIVDDSLSTTPKYIEIDRDEVRGVTPFPIDFKFSSFNSISVKGGLGDSTSGNRIVVLDTRTTTRLLSVFSGAGDYGDVVNVQGNHSSVWIHGDRGPDIVNVGKNGTLDGLHGFLTITNYGDWSAVNVDDSANTRPKTVTLANSGIYASIVGLAPAPIRYRANDLRALNLKGGSGGNVFNVSNTVKSTFPDGSQTVIHGGIGADTFNVLATTGALSIDTMGNNNQVNIGRIGTTGGSISRMAGNVTLIGDEAAGGNLLNVYDPTSTARYVYNMTSGQMWRTTLAGTSPTAAINYSQFPFDAINLLGADHGNRFVIAGTPPSTQSIADGALNIVAGNGNDEVSLLASGLGHLNIDLAGGTSQTVYIGDASHNLDGILADVLVAGQGTVHAYVDDQASAVSRQVSIDLDATGTEVLRRSDRSLQGGGNLLNTFAFRYSAPGSLHYQAGRNDVAGNYNQIDVFGVPAGLTVDVTGGPDYDLFTVGFAGDVSGTQGRVNVHSPQPDLDFAYFYDYTNATGQTYAIYASPTESDAVVIDRPVRPNVSFAGVTQLIFIAPLVGGNVLNVQSVPAGTYLNAQVSNGDRVKLGSLAPALGGTTSGISGPVAVSSYHDSDNVQLTIDDSGNMSAARDVTLASYVDSGTWGLFTGLAGSSIFFRDHPNWNVDVRGGQLNDHFVSLGTSYAATISLYGGGGNDVLVGNGGVNLLGGAGRDLLIAGATSAELNGGTGQDILIGGAVNDVGSANLDAIMAIWNGTGNYALRASLLNNGPLAAGNVTGNGGSNSMTGGADNLDLFYGSIANDLDAGEINVAI
;
A
#
# COMPACT_ATOMS: atom_id res chain seq x y z
N ILE A 1 80.48 25.02 39.64
CA ILE A 1 79.78 24.62 40.87
C ILE A 1 79.67 25.87 41.70
N ASP A 2 78.67 26.66 41.38
CA ASP A 2 78.28 27.80 42.20
C ASP A 2 77.18 27.35 43.15
N THR A 3 77.41 27.50 44.46
CA THR A 3 76.43 27.16 45.50
C THR A 3 75.86 28.45 46.09
N ILE A 4 74.54 28.65 45.99
CA ILE A 4 73.84 29.78 46.61
C ILE A 4 72.98 29.27 47.77
N ASN A 5 73.34 29.65 49.00
CA ASN A 5 72.52 29.38 50.18
C ASN A 5 71.51 30.51 50.35
N VAL A 6 70.21 30.21 50.34
CA VAL A 6 69.13 31.19 50.53
C VAL A 6 68.40 30.88 51.83
N GLU A 7 68.58 31.73 52.85
CA GLU A 7 67.98 31.52 54.18
C GLU A 7 66.55 32.10 54.31
N ASP A 8 66.24 33.22 53.64
CA ASP A 8 64.90 33.84 53.52
C ASP A 8 64.84 34.66 52.22
N THR A 9 63.69 34.73 51.53
CA THR A 9 63.52 35.59 50.35
C THR A 9 62.14 36.24 50.22
N ARG A 10 62.17 37.55 49.98
CA ARG A 10 61.00 38.39 49.65
C ARG A 10 61.00 38.86 48.19
N SER A 11 61.91 38.39 47.34
CA SER A 11 62.05 38.78 45.92
C SER A 11 62.16 37.55 45.03
N ASP A 12 61.86 37.68 43.73
CA ASP A 12 62.11 36.60 42.76
C ASP A 12 63.63 36.32 42.72
N ILE A 13 64.03 35.05 42.87
CA ILE A 13 65.42 34.58 42.73
C ILE A 13 65.48 33.75 41.45
N SER A 14 66.28 34.21 40.49
CA SER A 14 66.55 33.49 39.24
C SER A 14 68.05 33.28 39.09
N ILE A 15 68.48 32.03 38.91
CA ILE A 15 69.86 31.70 38.54
C ILE A 15 69.87 31.06 37.16
N TYR A 16 70.78 31.55 36.32
CA TYR A 16 71.04 31.03 34.98
C TYR A 16 72.50 30.58 34.90
N GLY A 17 72.73 29.27 34.80
CA GLY A 17 74.06 28.67 34.64
C GLY A 17 74.28 28.20 33.20
N GLN A 18 75.45 28.48 32.61
CA GLN A 18 75.87 27.89 31.33
C GLN A 18 77.02 26.91 31.55
N GLY A 19 76.66 25.62 31.70
CA GLY A 19 77.60 24.51 31.85
C GLY A 19 78.23 24.40 33.24
N GLY A 20 78.10 23.22 33.87
CA GLY A 20 78.56 22.97 35.24
C GLY A 20 77.54 22.19 36.06
N ARG A 21 77.71 22.17 37.39
CA ARG A 21 76.67 21.75 38.36
C ARG A 21 76.51 22.90 39.33
N ASP A 22 75.42 23.66 39.24
CA ASP A 22 75.13 24.77 40.15
C ASP A 22 74.03 24.36 41.15
N GLU A 23 74.16 24.77 42.42
CA GLU A 23 73.32 24.29 43.53
C GLU A 23 72.70 25.47 44.30
N ILE A 24 71.37 25.55 44.40
CA ILE A 24 70.69 26.44 45.37
C ILE A 24 70.32 25.62 46.59
N ASN A 25 70.95 25.89 47.74
CA ASN A 25 70.55 25.32 49.01
C ASN A 25 69.54 26.25 49.68
N LEU A 26 68.30 25.80 49.83
CA LEU A 26 67.28 26.55 50.55
C LEU A 26 67.38 26.24 52.05
N ALA A 27 67.67 27.28 52.84
CA ALA A 27 67.68 27.32 54.30
C ALA A 27 68.49 26.17 54.99
N PRO A 28 69.80 26.04 54.71
CA PRO A 28 70.63 24.96 55.26
C PRO A 28 70.57 24.84 56.81
N GLY A 29 70.37 25.94 57.54
CA GLY A 29 70.36 25.98 59.01
C GLY A 29 69.01 26.20 59.74
N ALA A 30 67.85 26.29 59.07
CA ALA A 30 66.57 26.62 59.72
C ALA A 30 65.66 25.41 59.97
N SER A 31 65.06 25.30 61.16
CA SER A 31 64.20 24.17 61.55
C SER A 31 62.77 24.20 60.99
N THR A 32 62.27 25.38 60.61
CA THR A 32 60.97 25.59 59.95
C THR A 32 61.07 26.84 59.09
N LEU A 33 60.80 26.73 57.79
CA LEU A 33 60.77 27.88 56.89
C LEU A 33 59.31 28.33 56.68
N ASP A 34 58.89 29.34 57.44
CA ASP A 34 57.83 30.22 56.96
C ASP A 34 58.49 31.21 56.00
N LEU A 35 57.88 31.48 54.84
CA LEU A 35 58.08 32.69 54.01
C LEU A 35 58.96 32.67 52.74
N ILE A 36 58.96 31.63 51.89
CA ILE A 36 59.23 31.90 50.44
C ILE A 36 57.98 32.57 49.86
N ARG A 37 58.08 33.87 49.54
CA ARG A 37 56.94 34.69 49.07
C ARG A 37 56.93 34.98 47.56
N ASN A 38 57.99 34.64 46.84
CA ASN A 38 58.23 35.00 45.43
C ASN A 38 58.94 33.87 44.66
N ARG A 39 59.01 33.93 43.32
CA ARG A 39 59.50 32.83 42.46
C ARG A 39 60.95 32.46 42.75
N VAL A 40 61.22 31.15 42.86
CA VAL A 40 62.59 30.60 42.90
C VAL A 40 62.77 29.76 41.64
N TYR A 41 63.78 30.12 40.84
CA TYR A 41 63.98 29.59 39.50
C TYR A 41 65.44 29.16 39.29
N VAL A 42 65.64 27.92 38.86
CA VAL A 42 66.94 27.37 38.46
C VAL A 42 66.82 26.89 37.01
N ARG A 43 67.54 27.51 36.08
CA ARG A 43 67.68 27.01 34.69
C ARG A 43 69.14 26.93 34.29
N GLY A 44 69.54 25.78 33.76
CA GLY A 44 70.82 25.59 33.11
C GLY A 44 70.88 24.24 32.41
N ASP A 45 71.83 24.11 31.48
CA ASP A 45 72.03 22.92 30.63
C ASP A 45 72.89 21.85 31.35
N GLY A 46 73.13 22.02 32.66
CA GLY A 46 73.90 21.15 33.54
C GLY A 46 73.02 20.35 34.51
N ASN A 47 73.65 19.49 35.32
CA ASN A 47 72.98 18.78 36.43
C ASN A 47 72.68 19.75 37.60
N ASP A 48 72.06 20.89 37.33
CA ASP A 48 71.81 21.97 38.29
C ASP A 48 70.69 21.58 39.25
N ARG A 49 70.85 21.92 40.53
CA ARG A 49 70.02 21.37 41.63
C ARG A 49 69.41 22.46 42.48
N LEU A 50 68.11 22.32 42.74
CA LEU A 50 67.46 22.97 43.87
C LEU A 50 67.51 21.98 45.04
N VAL A 51 68.40 22.23 45.99
CA VAL A 51 68.66 21.34 47.12
C VAL A 51 67.82 21.79 48.30
N PHE A 52 66.85 20.96 48.66
CA PHE A 52 66.10 21.05 49.91
C PHE A 52 66.80 20.17 50.95
N HIS A 53 67.14 20.73 52.11
CA HIS A 53 67.66 19.94 53.22
C HIS A 53 66.51 19.15 53.85
N ASN A 54 66.49 17.84 53.62
CA ASN A 54 65.31 17.02 53.90
C ASN A 54 65.19 16.64 55.36
N PHE A 55 66.25 16.73 56.17
CA PHE A 55 66.19 16.45 57.61
C PHE A 55 66.76 17.59 58.45
N ASN A 56 66.20 17.77 59.65
CA ASN A 56 66.87 18.59 60.67
C ASN A 56 68.08 17.83 61.23
N ASP A 57 68.90 18.48 62.07
CA ASP A 57 70.10 17.88 62.67
C ASP A 57 69.81 16.63 63.55
N SER A 58 68.53 16.32 63.79
CA SER A 58 68.05 15.14 64.52
C SER A 58 67.50 14.01 63.64
N GLY A 59 67.64 14.09 62.31
CA GLY A 59 67.19 13.04 61.39
C GLY A 59 65.67 12.96 61.20
N GLN A 60 64.92 14.05 61.44
CA GLN A 60 63.47 14.15 61.17
C GLN A 60 63.17 14.94 59.89
N PRO A 61 62.20 14.51 59.04
CA PRO A 61 61.88 15.19 57.79
C PRO A 61 61.49 16.66 57.98
N ARG A 62 62.02 17.58 57.18
CA ARG A 62 61.64 19.01 57.18
C ARG A 62 60.37 19.23 56.36
N THR A 63 59.53 20.15 56.82
CA THR A 63 58.32 20.59 56.11
C THR A 63 58.50 22.01 55.57
N TYR A 64 58.27 22.20 54.27
CA TYR A 64 58.39 23.51 53.61
C TYR A 64 57.02 24.17 53.42
N ASN A 65 56.78 25.32 54.07
CA ASN A 65 55.55 26.10 53.92
C ASN A 65 55.68 27.13 52.78
N LEU A 66 54.92 26.97 51.69
CA LEU A 66 54.94 27.87 50.53
C LEU A 66 53.71 28.78 50.46
N THR A 67 53.90 30.09 50.23
CA THR A 67 52.82 31.08 50.13
C THR A 67 52.94 31.94 48.86
N ARG A 68 51.97 31.85 47.93
CA ARG A 68 51.86 32.69 46.71
C ARG A 68 53.09 32.61 45.78
N THR A 69 53.49 31.42 45.37
CA THR A 69 54.75 31.21 44.62
C THR A 69 54.59 30.15 43.52
N THR A 70 55.35 30.27 42.42
CA THR A 70 55.59 29.15 41.48
C THR A 70 56.94 28.53 41.81
N VAL A 71 56.98 27.21 42.03
CA VAL A 71 58.19 26.43 42.32
C VAL A 71 58.37 25.37 41.24
N GLU A 72 59.58 25.24 40.70
CA GLU A 72 59.96 24.20 39.72
C GLU A 72 60.98 23.24 40.37
N LEU A 73 60.71 21.92 40.34
CA LEU A 73 61.63 20.90 40.83
C LEU A 73 62.62 20.48 39.72
N GLY A 74 63.91 20.42 40.05
CA GLY A 74 64.98 19.97 39.15
C GLY A 74 65.33 18.48 39.30
N SER A 75 66.32 18.01 38.53
CA SER A 75 66.62 16.60 38.26
C SER A 75 67.21 15.77 39.42
N ALA A 76 67.40 16.34 40.62
CA ALA A 76 67.83 15.58 41.80
C ALA A 76 67.45 16.27 43.13
N LEU A 77 66.78 15.55 44.03
CA LEU A 77 66.64 15.90 45.45
C LEU A 77 67.76 15.20 46.24
N VAL A 78 68.63 15.94 46.92
CA VAL A 78 69.73 15.34 47.69
C VAL A 78 69.54 15.56 49.18
N ASP A 79 69.71 14.50 49.98
CA ASP A 79 69.97 14.59 51.42
C ASP A 79 71.43 14.23 51.77
N HIS A 80 71.89 14.69 52.94
CA HIS A 80 73.20 14.38 53.52
C HIS A 80 73.44 12.86 53.61
N GLY A 81 74.37 12.34 52.81
CA GLY A 81 74.96 11.01 53.03
C GLY A 81 74.51 9.87 52.13
N GLY A 82 73.77 10.12 51.05
CA GLY A 82 73.61 9.15 49.96
C GLY A 82 72.51 8.09 50.13
N THR A 83 71.41 8.41 50.81
CA THR A 83 70.18 7.58 50.82
C THR A 83 68.98 8.38 50.27
N VAL A 84 67.97 7.67 49.74
CA VAL A 84 66.66 8.11 49.16
C VAL A 84 66.24 9.55 49.50
N GLY A 85 66.07 10.42 48.49
CA GLY A 85 65.61 11.80 48.67
C GLY A 85 64.11 11.87 49.01
N TYR A 86 63.76 12.44 50.17
CA TYR A 86 62.37 12.59 50.61
C TYR A 86 62.02 14.06 50.87
N LEU A 87 61.11 14.64 50.09
CA LEU A 87 60.69 16.04 50.21
C LEU A 87 59.23 16.15 50.64
N GLN A 88 58.95 16.82 51.77
CA GLN A 88 57.59 17.13 52.21
C GLN A 88 57.26 18.63 52.07
N MET A 89 56.22 18.94 51.30
CA MET A 89 55.81 20.32 50.98
C MET A 89 54.39 20.61 51.46
N VAL A 90 54.18 21.78 52.07
CA VAL A 90 52.89 22.28 52.51
C VAL A 90 52.59 23.58 51.78
N MET A 91 51.60 23.59 50.89
CA MET A 91 51.31 24.73 50.02
C MET A 91 50.00 25.42 50.37
N ASN A 92 49.98 26.74 50.25
CA ASN A 92 48.80 27.60 50.43
C ASN A 92 48.04 27.82 49.10
N PRO A 93 46.80 28.35 49.16
CA PRO A 93 46.07 28.75 47.96
C PRO A 93 46.88 29.75 47.12
N ASN A 94 46.86 29.58 45.79
CA ASN A 94 47.61 30.36 44.79
C ASN A 94 49.12 30.03 44.67
N THR A 95 49.57 28.90 45.19
CA THR A 95 50.92 28.36 44.91
C THR A 95 50.84 27.36 43.75
N THR A 96 51.84 27.35 42.85
CA THR A 96 51.98 26.35 41.78
C THR A 96 53.28 25.59 41.97
N LEU A 97 53.24 24.26 41.96
CA LEU A 97 54.42 23.39 41.94
C LEU A 97 54.50 22.68 40.59
N ASN A 98 55.59 22.89 39.88
CA ASN A 98 55.92 22.21 38.63
C ASN A 98 56.98 21.13 38.92
N VAL A 99 56.72 19.91 38.45
CA VAL A 99 57.60 18.74 38.61
C VAL A 99 57.97 18.24 37.21
N PRO A 100 58.88 18.92 36.48
CA PRO A 100 59.29 18.51 35.13
C PRO A 100 60.19 17.27 35.14
N SER A 101 60.94 17.03 36.22
CA SER A 101 61.76 15.82 36.37
C SER A 101 61.93 15.44 37.84
N LEU A 102 62.23 14.16 38.10
CA LEU A 102 62.45 13.61 39.43
C LEU A 102 63.29 12.33 39.32
N ALA A 103 64.35 12.16 40.12
CA ALA A 103 65.18 10.95 40.05
C ALA A 103 64.44 9.71 40.59
N ASN A 104 64.81 8.52 40.12
CA ASN A 104 64.14 7.25 40.48
C ASN A 104 64.18 6.87 41.98
N SER A 105 65.09 7.49 42.73
CA SER A 105 65.28 7.28 44.16
C SER A 105 64.63 8.38 45.00
N ASP A 106 63.92 9.32 44.37
CA ASP A 106 63.32 10.46 45.04
C ASP A 106 61.80 10.26 45.25
N THR A 107 61.30 10.78 46.36
CA THR A 107 59.87 10.83 46.71
C THR A 107 59.48 12.23 47.13
N VAL A 108 58.42 12.77 46.52
CA VAL A 108 57.83 14.07 46.86
C VAL A 108 56.45 13.87 47.46
N LEU A 109 56.29 14.23 48.74
CA LEU A 109 55.02 14.26 49.45
C LEU A 109 54.48 15.69 49.53
N ILE A 110 53.29 15.91 48.99
CA ILE A 110 52.68 17.24 48.85
C ILE A 110 51.39 17.34 49.67
N GLN A 111 51.25 18.39 50.47
CA GLN A 111 50.02 18.81 51.12
C GLN A 111 49.65 20.20 50.61
N SER A 112 48.86 20.28 49.54
CA SER A 112 48.65 21.51 48.79
C SER A 112 47.23 22.07 48.91
N ALA A 113 47.11 23.39 48.85
CA ALA A 113 45.87 24.10 48.56
C ALA A 113 45.92 24.87 47.22
N GLY A 114 46.97 24.63 46.41
CA GLY A 114 47.26 25.28 45.12
C GLY A 114 47.35 24.28 43.96
N THR A 115 48.11 24.59 42.91
CA THR A 115 48.25 23.75 41.71
C THR A 115 49.52 22.89 41.77
N VAL A 116 49.43 21.62 41.37
CA VAL A 116 50.57 20.72 41.16
C VAL A 116 50.56 20.27 39.71
N ASN A 117 51.64 20.49 38.98
CA ASN A 117 51.83 20.11 37.59
C ASN A 117 52.97 19.09 37.48
N VAL A 118 52.69 17.86 37.08
CA VAL A 118 53.67 16.77 36.93
C VAL A 118 53.97 16.57 35.44
N GLY A 119 55.25 16.52 35.07
CA GLY A 119 55.74 16.39 33.69
C GLY A 119 55.95 17.73 32.98
N VAL A 120 55.02 18.69 33.14
CA VAL A 120 55.13 20.03 32.51
C VAL A 120 55.34 19.93 30.99
N GLY A 121 54.60 19.02 30.34
CA GLY A 121 54.65 18.78 28.90
C GLY A 121 55.19 17.39 28.57
N ASP A 122 56.25 16.90 29.23
CA ASP A 122 56.72 15.53 29.05
C ASP A 122 57.10 14.91 30.40
N ALA A 123 56.35 13.89 30.79
CA ALA A 123 56.54 13.21 32.07
C ALA A 123 57.65 12.17 32.06
N ALA A 124 58.32 11.92 30.92
CA ALA A 124 59.43 10.97 30.83
C ALA A 124 60.58 11.27 31.82
N GLY A 125 60.76 12.54 32.20
CA GLY A 125 61.77 12.96 33.17
C GLY A 125 61.40 12.69 34.65
N VAL A 126 60.15 12.36 34.96
CA VAL A 126 59.67 12.12 36.33
C VAL A 126 59.77 10.63 36.66
N LEU A 127 60.97 10.22 37.05
CA LEU A 127 61.30 8.82 37.34
C LEU A 127 61.05 8.42 38.81
N GLY A 128 60.88 9.38 39.72
CA GLY A 128 60.61 9.16 41.15
C GLY A 128 59.12 9.21 41.52
N HIS A 129 58.81 9.03 42.81
CA HIS A 129 57.43 8.95 43.32
C HIS A 129 56.86 10.33 43.67
N VAL A 130 55.65 10.62 43.21
CA VAL A 130 54.91 11.85 43.54
C VAL A 130 53.62 11.47 44.27
N ALA A 131 53.47 11.95 45.50
CA ALA A 131 52.31 11.67 46.35
C ALA A 131 51.66 12.96 46.87
N ILE A 132 50.34 13.11 46.73
CA ILE A 132 49.59 14.27 47.21
C ILE A 132 48.62 13.84 48.32
N ARG A 133 48.88 14.27 49.55
CA ARG A 133 48.13 13.88 50.77
C ARG A 133 47.70 15.09 51.60
N ASN A 134 46.71 15.83 51.12
CA ASN A 134 46.20 16.99 51.86
C ASN A 134 45.53 16.60 53.19
N THR A 135 45.67 17.47 54.17
CA THR A 135 45.04 17.42 55.49
C THR A 135 44.28 18.73 55.76
N GLY A 136 43.30 18.72 56.66
CA GLY A 136 42.64 19.95 57.12
C GLY A 136 41.78 20.70 56.09
N GLY A 137 41.15 20.01 55.13
CA GLY A 137 40.21 20.64 54.18
C GLY A 137 40.86 21.42 53.03
N ARG A 138 42.14 21.16 52.73
CA ARG A 138 42.86 21.77 51.60
C ARG A 138 42.56 21.04 50.28
N PHE A 139 42.39 21.80 49.20
CA PHE A 139 42.07 21.28 47.87
C PHE A 139 43.12 21.66 46.83
N THR A 140 43.65 20.68 46.09
CA THR A 140 44.70 20.85 45.07
C THR A 140 44.11 20.86 43.66
N ASN A 141 44.67 21.64 42.72
CA ASN A 141 44.46 21.41 41.28
C ASN A 141 45.62 20.53 40.77
N LEU A 142 45.36 19.29 40.35
CA LEU A 142 46.39 18.42 39.78
C LEU A 142 46.37 18.51 38.27
N ILE A 143 47.54 18.70 37.66
CA ILE A 143 47.77 18.57 36.24
C ILE A 143 48.84 17.50 36.07
N VAL A 144 48.51 16.43 35.35
CA VAL A 144 49.46 15.43 34.85
C VAL A 144 49.63 15.73 33.38
N ASP A 145 50.77 16.29 33.00
CA ASP A 145 50.99 16.90 31.70
C ASP A 145 52.07 16.16 30.91
N ASP A 146 51.61 15.32 29.99
CA ASP A 146 52.44 14.59 29.03
C ASP A 146 52.22 15.07 27.58
N SER A 147 51.63 16.25 27.40
CA SER A 147 51.10 16.74 26.12
C SER A 147 52.09 16.92 24.97
N LEU A 148 53.39 16.99 25.27
CA LEU A 148 54.47 17.12 24.29
C LEU A 148 55.18 15.79 24.02
N SER A 149 54.81 14.70 24.71
CA SER A 149 55.45 13.40 24.51
C SER A 149 55.12 12.84 23.13
N THR A 150 56.14 12.45 22.37
CA THR A 150 55.97 11.79 21.05
C THR A 150 55.94 10.27 21.16
N THR A 151 55.80 9.74 22.37
CA THR A 151 55.72 8.30 22.61
C THR A 151 54.31 7.97 23.09
N PRO A 152 53.57 7.07 22.41
CA PRO A 152 52.26 6.64 22.86
C PRO A 152 52.32 6.06 24.28
N LYS A 153 51.42 6.50 25.16
CA LYS A 153 51.34 5.98 26.53
C LYS A 153 50.04 5.22 26.80
N TYR A 154 50.14 4.25 27.69
CA TYR A 154 49.02 3.58 28.33
C TYR A 154 48.80 4.19 29.71
N ILE A 155 47.77 5.03 29.85
CA ILE A 155 47.51 5.80 31.07
C ILE A 155 46.29 5.22 31.78
N GLU A 156 46.44 4.87 33.06
CA GLU A 156 45.30 4.45 33.89
C GLU A 156 45.00 5.49 34.96
N ILE A 157 43.72 5.83 35.12
CA ILE A 157 43.21 6.75 36.12
C ILE A 157 42.27 5.97 37.03
N ASP A 158 42.61 5.86 38.31
CA ASP A 158 41.79 5.19 39.33
C ASP A 158 41.40 6.17 40.45
N ARG A 159 40.69 5.67 41.47
CA ARG A 159 40.13 6.42 42.59
C ARG A 159 41.13 7.28 43.34
N ASP A 160 42.41 6.93 43.38
CA ASP A 160 43.42 7.62 44.19
C ASP A 160 44.81 7.64 43.53
N GLU A 161 44.91 7.38 42.23
CA GLU A 161 46.20 7.37 41.53
C GLU A 161 46.06 7.52 40.01
N VAL A 162 47.14 7.98 39.38
CA VAL A 162 47.34 7.96 37.92
C VAL A 162 48.60 7.15 37.61
N ARG A 163 48.50 6.19 36.69
CA ARG A 163 49.58 5.25 36.32
C ARG A 163 49.95 5.37 34.86
N GLY A 164 51.16 4.94 34.52
CA GLY A 164 51.62 4.77 33.13
C GLY A 164 52.11 6.04 32.44
N VAL A 165 51.89 7.23 33.04
CA VAL A 165 52.53 8.48 32.61
C VAL A 165 54.00 8.55 33.05
N THR A 166 54.29 7.98 34.23
CA THR A 166 55.60 7.88 34.89
C THR A 166 55.87 6.43 35.34
N PRO A 167 57.12 6.02 35.61
CA PRO A 167 57.44 4.67 36.08
C PRO A 167 56.78 4.27 37.40
N PHE A 168 56.60 5.23 38.32
CA PHE A 168 55.82 5.05 39.55
C PHE A 168 54.45 5.72 39.44
N PRO A 169 53.39 5.19 40.09
CA PRO A 169 52.09 5.87 40.17
C PRO A 169 52.21 7.25 40.81
N ILE A 170 51.45 8.21 40.28
CA ILE A 170 51.21 9.50 40.94
C ILE A 170 50.06 9.28 41.92
N ASP A 171 50.38 9.14 43.20
CA ASP A 171 49.41 8.86 44.26
C ASP A 171 48.72 10.12 44.74
N PHE A 172 47.42 10.05 44.98
CA PHE A 172 46.70 11.17 45.55
C PHE A 172 45.40 10.77 46.25
N LYS A 173 44.94 11.51 47.26
CA LYS A 173 43.59 11.29 47.82
C LYS A 173 42.55 12.14 47.10
N PHE A 174 41.65 11.54 46.32
CA PHE A 174 40.68 12.31 45.49
C PHE A 174 39.81 13.31 46.29
N SER A 175 39.54 13.02 47.57
CA SER A 175 38.80 13.91 48.49
C SER A 175 39.48 15.27 48.75
N SER A 176 40.68 15.45 48.20
CA SER A 176 41.58 16.56 48.44
C SER A 176 41.82 17.42 47.18
N PHE A 177 41.00 17.32 46.13
CA PHE A 177 41.20 18.06 44.88
C PHE A 177 40.06 19.02 44.55
N ASN A 178 40.41 20.10 43.84
CA ASN A 178 39.50 21.03 43.18
C ASN A 178 39.27 20.63 41.71
N SER A 179 40.30 20.11 41.06
CA SER A 179 40.25 19.52 39.71
C SER A 179 41.43 18.57 39.51
N ILE A 180 41.27 17.65 38.58
CA ILE A 180 42.36 16.83 38.04
C ILE A 180 42.31 16.97 36.52
N SER A 181 43.45 17.24 35.91
CA SER A 181 43.63 17.30 34.46
C SER A 181 44.71 16.30 34.08
N VAL A 182 44.40 15.32 33.24
CA VAL A 182 45.39 14.38 32.70
C VAL A 182 45.49 14.62 31.21
N LYS A 183 46.70 14.87 30.70
CA LYS A 183 46.95 15.13 29.28
C LYS A 183 47.88 14.08 28.70
N GLY A 184 47.38 13.31 27.72
CA GLY A 184 48.18 12.41 26.90
C GLY A 184 49.03 13.17 25.89
N GLY A 185 50.05 12.50 25.34
CA GLY A 185 51.01 13.08 24.42
C GLY A 185 50.53 13.15 22.96
N LEU A 186 51.44 13.54 22.07
CA LEU A 186 51.22 13.59 20.62
C LEU A 186 51.12 12.19 19.97
N GLY A 187 51.56 11.14 20.66
CA GLY A 187 51.72 9.81 20.07
C GLY A 187 52.88 9.72 19.08
N ASP A 188 52.96 8.62 18.33
CA ASP A 188 53.94 8.42 17.24
C ASP A 188 53.27 8.46 15.86
N SER A 189 54.05 8.30 14.79
CA SER A 189 53.52 8.32 13.42
C SER A 189 52.71 7.08 13.02
N THR A 190 52.34 6.23 13.97
CA THR A 190 51.64 4.96 13.71
C THR A 190 50.54 4.63 14.73
N SER A 191 50.52 5.27 15.90
CA SER A 191 49.61 4.97 17.00
C SER A 191 49.41 6.16 17.96
N GLY A 192 48.19 6.31 18.46
CA GLY A 192 47.83 7.25 19.52
C GLY A 192 47.92 6.64 20.92
N ASN A 193 47.60 7.46 21.94
CA ASN A 193 47.58 7.09 23.34
C ASN A 193 46.39 6.17 23.66
N ARG A 194 46.54 5.39 24.74
CA ARG A 194 45.45 4.60 25.32
C ARG A 194 45.23 5.00 26.76
N ILE A 195 44.10 5.63 27.05
CA ILE A 195 43.74 6.08 28.39
C ILE A 195 42.60 5.21 28.93
N VAL A 196 42.66 4.83 30.19
CA VAL A 196 41.63 4.06 30.87
C VAL A 196 41.23 4.79 32.15
N VAL A 197 39.96 5.16 32.25
CA VAL A 197 39.35 5.66 33.49
C VAL A 197 38.69 4.46 34.17
N LEU A 198 39.35 3.92 35.19
CA LEU A 198 38.89 2.74 35.94
C LEU A 198 37.71 3.09 36.84
N ASP A 199 37.89 4.11 37.67
CA ASP A 199 36.86 4.69 38.54
C ASP A 199 37.32 6.06 39.06
N THR A 200 36.39 6.84 39.63
CA THR A 200 36.68 8.08 40.35
C THR A 200 35.92 8.08 41.68
N ARG A 201 36.34 8.85 42.69
CA ARG A 201 35.56 8.98 43.94
C ARG A 201 34.38 9.94 43.77
N THR A 202 33.36 9.82 44.63
CA THR A 202 32.21 10.75 44.64
C THR A 202 32.62 12.14 45.12
N THR A 203 32.62 13.13 44.23
CA THR A 203 32.88 14.54 44.54
C THR A 203 32.06 15.45 43.61
N THR A 204 31.95 16.74 43.91
CA THR A 204 31.35 17.72 43.01
C THR A 204 32.34 18.28 41.98
N ARG A 205 33.53 17.69 41.85
CA ARG A 205 34.67 18.25 41.11
C ARG A 205 34.88 17.51 39.80
N LEU A 206 35.38 18.24 38.80
CA LEU A 206 35.55 17.77 37.44
C LEU A 206 36.92 17.11 37.26
N LEU A 207 36.93 15.91 36.67
CA LEU A 207 38.12 15.30 36.05
C LEU A 207 38.11 15.62 34.55
N SER A 208 39.15 16.29 34.07
CA SER A 208 39.38 16.51 32.64
C SER A 208 40.46 15.55 32.13
N VAL A 209 40.16 14.86 31.04
CA VAL A 209 41.10 13.94 30.36
C VAL A 209 41.25 14.43 28.94
N PHE A 210 42.48 14.73 28.53
CA PHE A 210 42.86 15.12 27.18
C PHE A 210 43.60 13.93 26.57
N SER A 211 43.09 13.38 25.47
CA SER A 211 43.62 12.14 24.89
C SER A 211 44.98 12.34 24.24
N GLY A 212 45.18 13.49 23.58
CA GLY A 212 46.42 13.83 22.89
C GLY A 212 46.16 14.74 21.68
N ALA A 213 47.12 15.60 21.32
CA ALA A 213 46.99 16.48 20.15
C ALA A 213 47.59 15.88 18.86
N GLY A 214 47.75 14.55 18.82
CA GLY A 214 48.32 13.81 17.69
C GLY A 214 47.38 13.75 16.47
N ASP A 215 47.91 13.40 15.30
CA ASP A 215 47.07 13.19 14.10
C ASP A 215 46.49 11.75 14.03
N TYR A 216 46.98 10.83 14.88
CA TYR A 216 46.55 9.42 14.94
C TYR A 216 45.58 9.22 16.10
N GLY A 217 44.52 8.44 15.87
CA GLY A 217 43.40 8.33 16.82
C GLY A 217 43.81 7.73 18.17
N ASP A 218 43.46 8.42 19.25
CA ASP A 218 43.60 7.94 20.62
C ASP A 218 42.43 7.03 21.02
N VAL A 219 42.64 6.20 22.05
CA VAL A 219 41.59 5.34 22.62
C VAL A 219 41.39 5.64 24.10
N VAL A 220 40.21 6.13 24.47
CA VAL A 220 39.80 6.35 25.86
C VAL A 220 38.78 5.30 26.28
N ASN A 221 39.06 4.51 27.31
CA ASN A 221 38.13 3.53 27.88
C ASN A 221 37.63 4.01 29.24
N VAL A 222 36.36 4.33 29.37
CA VAL A 222 35.71 4.74 30.62
C VAL A 222 34.96 3.55 31.22
N GLN A 223 35.54 2.93 32.23
CA GLN A 223 34.98 1.75 32.90
C GLN A 223 34.07 2.10 34.08
N GLY A 224 34.30 3.24 34.74
CA GLY A 224 33.60 3.65 35.95
C GLY A 224 33.87 5.13 36.28
N ASN A 225 32.91 5.80 36.92
CA ASN A 225 33.12 7.10 37.52
C ASN A 225 32.05 7.43 38.57
N HIS A 226 32.44 8.03 39.70
CA HIS A 226 31.50 8.62 40.66
C HIS A 226 31.52 10.15 40.69
N SER A 227 32.56 10.78 40.13
CA SER A 227 32.61 12.23 39.83
C SER A 227 32.40 12.47 38.33
N SER A 228 32.03 13.70 37.97
CA SER A 228 31.91 14.07 36.56
C SER A 228 33.26 13.99 35.84
N VAL A 229 33.26 13.37 34.67
CA VAL A 229 34.43 13.21 33.80
C VAL A 229 34.16 13.92 32.47
N TRP A 230 35.13 14.72 32.02
CA TRP A 230 35.10 15.35 30.71
C TRP A 230 36.29 14.87 29.89
N ILE A 231 35.99 14.12 28.83
CA ILE A 231 36.95 13.65 27.83
C ILE A 231 37.05 14.67 26.70
N HIS A 232 38.26 15.08 26.41
CA HIS A 232 38.66 15.91 25.28
C HIS A 232 39.52 15.04 24.35
N GLY A 233 38.99 14.70 23.18
CA GLY A 233 39.70 13.99 22.11
C GLY A 233 40.80 14.83 21.44
N ASP A 234 40.69 16.15 21.57
CA ASP A 234 41.59 17.13 20.94
C ASP A 234 41.72 17.02 19.41
N ARG A 235 42.78 16.43 18.84
CA ARG A 235 43.00 16.35 17.38
C ARG A 235 43.09 14.88 16.98
N GLY A 236 42.62 14.54 15.78
CA GLY A 236 42.67 13.17 15.26
C GLY A 236 41.39 12.34 15.47
N PRO A 237 41.32 11.14 14.84
CA PRO A 237 40.11 10.32 14.78
C PRO A 237 39.93 9.38 15.99
N ASP A 238 39.59 9.94 17.15
CA ASP A 238 39.59 9.20 18.44
C ASP A 238 38.45 8.19 18.61
N ILE A 239 38.63 7.30 19.59
CA ILE A 239 37.64 6.32 20.01
C ILE A 239 37.43 6.42 21.52
N VAL A 240 36.19 6.62 21.95
CA VAL A 240 35.79 6.58 23.36
C VAL A 240 34.90 5.35 23.58
N ASN A 241 35.38 4.39 24.35
CA ASN A 241 34.62 3.21 24.78
C ASN A 241 34.10 3.44 26.21
N VAL A 242 32.82 3.20 26.44
CA VAL A 242 32.17 3.39 27.74
C VAL A 242 31.55 2.07 28.18
N GLY A 243 31.91 1.62 29.38
CA GLY A 243 31.47 0.38 29.98
C GLY A 243 32.62 -0.54 30.37
N LYS A 244 32.34 -1.43 31.32
CA LYS A 244 33.27 -2.42 31.84
C LYS A 244 32.68 -3.81 31.67
N ASN A 245 33.32 -4.66 30.87
CA ASN A 245 32.84 -6.02 30.60
C ASN A 245 31.34 -6.06 30.18
N GLY A 246 30.91 -5.09 29.37
CA GLY A 246 29.53 -4.98 28.89
C GLY A 246 28.52 -4.46 29.91
N THR A 247 28.94 -3.81 31.00
CA THR A 247 28.00 -3.11 31.91
C THR A 247 28.38 -1.65 32.12
N LEU A 248 27.36 -0.80 32.27
CA LEU A 248 27.47 0.61 32.62
C LEU A 248 27.12 0.92 34.09
N ASP A 249 26.91 -0.09 34.93
CA ASP A 249 26.46 0.14 36.32
C ASP A 249 27.46 0.96 37.15
N GLY A 250 28.74 1.01 36.77
CA GLY A 250 29.78 1.81 37.42
C GLY A 250 29.80 3.31 37.05
N LEU A 251 28.93 3.76 36.13
CA LEU A 251 28.90 5.14 35.64
C LEU A 251 27.90 5.99 36.47
N HIS A 252 28.34 6.47 37.62
CA HIS A 252 27.55 7.27 38.58
C HIS A 252 27.74 8.79 38.46
N GLY A 253 28.78 9.26 37.77
CA GLY A 253 29.01 10.69 37.49
C GLY A 253 28.70 11.06 36.04
N PHE A 254 28.45 12.34 35.76
CA PHE A 254 28.22 12.80 34.38
C PHE A 254 29.46 12.57 33.51
N LEU A 255 29.29 11.95 32.34
CA LEU A 255 30.34 11.81 31.35
C LEU A 255 30.09 12.78 30.20
N THR A 256 31.04 13.67 29.91
CA THR A 256 31.00 14.56 28.74
C THR A 256 32.14 14.24 27.79
N ILE A 257 31.84 14.12 26.50
CA ILE A 257 32.81 13.80 25.45
C ILE A 257 32.80 14.93 24.42
N THR A 258 33.98 15.43 24.08
CA THR A 258 34.21 16.47 23.07
C THR A 258 35.46 16.13 22.27
N ASN A 259 35.55 16.59 21.03
CA ASN A 259 36.76 16.49 20.21
C ASN A 259 36.91 17.79 19.41
N TYR A 260 37.62 18.76 19.98
CA TYR A 260 37.56 20.13 19.45
C TYR A 260 38.43 20.27 18.19
N GLY A 261 37.77 20.25 17.03
CA GLY A 261 38.43 20.45 15.73
C GLY A 261 38.51 19.19 14.87
N ASP A 262 38.11 18.05 15.42
CA ASP A 262 38.08 16.73 14.77
C ASP A 262 36.86 15.90 15.25
N TRP A 263 36.90 14.57 15.14
CA TRP A 263 35.75 13.70 15.40
C TRP A 263 36.09 12.44 16.20
N SER A 264 35.26 12.09 17.18
CA SER A 264 35.36 10.83 17.93
C SER A 264 34.28 9.81 17.54
N ALA A 265 34.65 8.53 17.53
CA ALA A 265 33.68 7.44 17.59
C ALA A 265 33.38 7.12 19.06
N VAL A 266 32.10 7.03 19.43
CA VAL A 266 31.66 6.74 20.80
C VAL A 266 30.99 5.38 20.81
N ASN A 267 31.53 4.44 21.59
CA ASN A 267 30.99 3.10 21.77
C ASN A 267 30.50 2.95 23.21
N VAL A 268 29.23 2.63 23.40
CA VAL A 268 28.59 2.50 24.72
C VAL A 268 28.08 1.07 24.85
N ASP A 269 28.59 0.32 25.83
CA ASP A 269 28.36 -1.12 25.95
C ASP A 269 27.73 -1.50 27.30
N ASP A 270 26.42 -1.75 27.30
CA ASP A 270 25.66 -2.33 28.42
C ASP A 270 25.12 -3.74 28.06
N SER A 271 25.77 -4.44 27.12
CA SER A 271 25.28 -5.71 26.56
C SER A 271 25.17 -6.88 27.54
N ALA A 272 25.89 -6.84 28.66
CA ALA A 272 25.83 -7.84 29.71
C ALA A 272 24.69 -7.58 30.72
N ASN A 273 23.97 -6.45 30.60
CA ASN A 273 22.84 -6.15 31.48
C ASN A 273 21.65 -7.06 31.17
N THR A 274 21.01 -7.62 32.19
CA THR A 274 19.84 -8.49 32.02
C THR A 274 18.53 -7.80 32.44
N ARG A 275 18.61 -6.58 32.98
CA ARG A 275 17.44 -5.84 33.47
C ARG A 275 16.90 -4.91 32.38
N PRO A 276 15.57 -4.79 32.24
CA PRO A 276 14.95 -3.79 31.38
C PRO A 276 15.43 -2.37 31.69
N LYS A 277 15.82 -1.61 30.65
CA LYS A 277 16.17 -0.19 30.74
C LYS A 277 15.27 0.66 29.85
N THR A 278 14.98 1.89 30.28
CA THR A 278 14.39 2.91 29.41
C THR A 278 15.46 3.94 29.08
N VAL A 279 15.88 3.97 27.82
CA VAL A 279 16.99 4.76 27.31
C VAL A 279 16.43 5.90 26.47
N THR A 280 16.92 7.11 26.67
CA THR A 280 16.54 8.27 25.83
C THR A 280 17.77 8.82 25.13
N LEU A 281 17.70 8.91 23.80
CA LEU A 281 18.67 9.59 22.94
C LEU A 281 18.08 10.94 22.54
N ALA A 282 18.76 12.03 22.87
CA ALA A 282 18.31 13.38 22.54
C ALA A 282 19.45 14.22 21.97
N ASN A 283 19.16 14.94 20.89
CA ASN A 283 20.04 15.95 20.30
C ASN A 283 19.45 17.36 20.53
N SER A 284 20.15 18.18 21.33
CA SER A 284 19.74 19.55 21.69
C SER A 284 20.55 20.62 20.96
N GLY A 285 21.13 20.28 19.79
CA GLY A 285 21.93 21.19 18.97
C GLY A 285 23.42 21.02 19.23
N ILE A 286 23.98 21.73 20.22
CA ILE A 286 25.43 21.66 20.50
C ILE A 286 25.81 20.29 21.10
N TYR A 287 24.99 19.79 22.03
CA TYR A 287 25.21 18.52 22.69
C TYR A 287 24.06 17.57 22.44
N ALA A 288 24.42 16.29 22.31
CA ALA A 288 23.49 15.18 22.38
C ALA A 288 23.80 14.32 23.62
N SER A 289 22.81 13.56 24.06
CA SER A 289 22.86 12.82 25.33
C SER A 289 22.18 11.48 25.26
N ILE A 290 22.67 10.56 26.09
CA ILE A 290 22.12 9.25 26.39
C ILE A 290 21.79 9.22 27.87
N VAL A 291 20.52 8.99 28.20
CA VAL A 291 20.01 8.96 29.58
C VAL A 291 19.30 7.64 29.82
N GLY A 292 19.50 7.03 30.99
CA GLY A 292 18.77 5.84 31.43
C GLY A 292 19.42 4.48 31.12
N LEU A 293 20.46 4.45 30.27
CA LEU A 293 21.28 3.25 30.07
C LEU A 293 22.26 3.05 31.26
N ALA A 294 22.90 4.14 31.71
CA ALA A 294 23.75 4.20 32.90
C ALA A 294 23.06 4.94 34.07
N PRO A 295 23.53 4.80 35.32
CA PRO A 295 23.03 5.59 36.46
C PRO A 295 23.13 7.12 36.27
N ALA A 296 24.14 7.59 35.54
CA ALA A 296 24.33 9.00 35.19
C ALA A 296 24.29 9.24 33.66
N PRO A 297 23.95 10.46 33.21
CA PRO A 297 23.92 10.78 31.78
C PRO A 297 25.29 10.75 31.10
N ILE A 298 25.31 10.27 29.86
CA ILE A 298 26.45 10.38 28.94
C ILE A 298 26.12 11.47 27.92
N ARG A 299 27.01 12.44 27.72
CA ARG A 299 26.85 13.57 26.81
C ARG A 299 28.01 13.62 25.83
N TYR A 300 27.72 13.91 24.56
CA TYR A 300 28.74 14.11 23.53
C TYR A 300 28.39 15.33 22.68
N ARG A 301 29.39 16.03 22.16
CA ARG A 301 29.18 17.20 21.30
C ARG A 301 28.82 16.75 19.90
N ALA A 302 27.72 17.27 19.37
CA ALA A 302 27.12 16.78 18.12
C ALA A 302 28.04 16.95 16.91
N ASN A 303 28.72 18.10 16.81
CA ASN A 303 29.63 18.41 15.71
C ASN A 303 30.96 17.65 15.77
N ASP A 304 31.25 17.00 16.89
CA ASP A 304 32.50 16.28 17.14
C ASP A 304 32.30 14.76 17.00
N LEU A 305 31.11 14.32 16.55
CA LEU A 305 30.76 12.91 16.48
C LEU A 305 31.05 12.34 15.08
N ARG A 306 31.87 11.30 15.01
CA ARG A 306 32.10 10.47 13.81
C ARG A 306 31.10 9.33 13.69
N ALA A 307 30.87 8.64 14.81
CA ALA A 307 30.04 7.44 14.90
C ALA A 307 29.54 7.27 16.33
N LEU A 308 28.34 6.72 16.51
CA LEU A 308 27.80 6.36 17.81
C LEU A 308 27.25 4.94 17.75
N ASN A 309 27.80 4.04 18.56
CA ASN A 309 27.37 2.66 18.67
C ASN A 309 26.88 2.40 20.10
N LEU A 310 25.62 2.02 20.26
CA LEU A 310 25.02 1.66 21.54
C LEU A 310 24.67 0.18 21.56
N LYS A 311 25.03 -0.53 22.62
CA LYS A 311 24.60 -1.91 22.87
C LYS A 311 23.78 -1.96 24.15
N GLY A 312 22.51 -2.32 24.00
CA GLY A 312 21.61 -2.69 25.09
C GLY A 312 21.87 -4.11 25.57
N GLY A 313 21.36 -4.39 26.77
CA GLY A 313 21.44 -5.71 27.40
C GLY A 313 20.31 -6.66 26.98
N SER A 314 20.29 -7.87 27.51
CA SER A 314 19.27 -8.90 27.21
C SER A 314 17.91 -8.69 27.88
N GLY A 315 17.73 -7.60 28.67
CA GLY A 315 16.43 -7.22 29.19
C GLY A 315 15.53 -6.65 28.09
N GLY A 316 14.21 -6.60 28.28
CA GLY A 316 13.31 -5.93 27.34
C GLY A 316 13.43 -4.40 27.45
N ASN A 317 14.31 -3.79 26.68
CA ASN A 317 14.64 -2.37 26.77
C ASN A 317 13.68 -1.50 25.95
N VAL A 318 13.59 -0.23 26.33
CA VAL A 318 12.85 0.79 25.59
C VAL A 318 13.81 1.89 25.16
N PHE A 319 14.05 2.07 23.86
CA PHE A 319 14.89 3.13 23.30
C PHE A 319 14.04 4.26 22.72
N ASN A 320 13.99 5.40 23.41
CA ASN A 320 13.32 6.63 22.97
C ASN A 320 14.31 7.54 22.23
N VAL A 321 14.28 7.52 20.90
CA VAL A 321 15.11 8.35 20.03
C VAL A 321 14.36 9.64 19.69
N SER A 322 14.63 10.69 20.47
CA SER A 322 14.02 12.00 20.27
C SER A 322 14.55 12.71 19.02
N ASN A 323 15.86 12.59 18.76
CA ASN A 323 16.54 13.04 17.55
C ASN A 323 17.98 12.48 17.49
N THR A 324 18.44 12.04 16.32
CA THR A 324 19.84 11.63 16.09
C THR A 324 20.75 12.79 15.73
N VAL A 325 22.06 12.57 15.78
CA VAL A 325 23.09 13.52 15.30
C VAL A 325 23.50 13.13 13.89
N LYS A 326 23.67 14.13 13.01
CA LYS A 326 24.33 13.96 11.71
C LYS A 326 25.82 14.23 11.88
N SER A 327 26.66 13.22 11.64
CA SER A 327 28.11 13.41 11.62
C SER A 327 28.51 14.46 10.59
N THR A 328 29.42 15.35 10.97
CA THR A 328 30.06 16.33 10.08
C THR A 328 31.33 15.78 9.43
N PHE A 329 31.78 14.58 9.82
CA PHE A 329 32.89 13.86 9.19
C PHE A 329 32.47 13.39 7.78
N PRO A 330 33.31 13.59 6.74
CA PRO A 330 33.09 12.97 5.43
C PRO A 330 32.96 11.45 5.58
N ASP A 331 31.88 10.86 5.06
CA ASP A 331 31.56 9.43 5.26
C ASP A 331 31.31 9.01 6.72
N GLY A 332 30.90 9.97 7.58
CA GLY A 332 30.50 9.70 8.95
C GLY A 332 29.47 8.58 9.06
N SER A 333 29.68 7.68 10.03
CA SER A 333 28.82 6.52 10.21
C SER A 333 27.47 6.91 10.83
N GLN A 334 26.46 6.12 10.52
CA GLN A 334 25.14 6.25 11.15
C GLN A 334 25.21 5.96 12.66
N THR A 335 24.24 6.49 13.41
CA THR A 335 24.04 6.05 14.79
C THR A 335 23.53 4.61 14.76
N VAL A 336 24.14 3.70 15.50
CA VAL A 336 23.72 2.28 15.57
C VAL A 336 23.25 1.96 16.98
N ILE A 337 22.07 1.37 17.08
CA ILE A 337 21.54 0.81 18.34
C ILE A 337 21.38 -0.69 18.14
N HIS A 338 22.05 -1.48 18.98
CA HIS A 338 21.81 -2.91 19.13
C HIS A 338 20.92 -3.12 20.36
N GLY A 339 19.72 -3.66 20.17
CA GLY A 339 18.76 -3.90 21.27
C GLY A 339 19.27 -4.91 22.29
N GLY A 340 19.93 -5.96 21.80
CA GLY A 340 20.26 -7.15 22.56
C GLY A 340 19.35 -8.30 22.15
N ILE A 341 19.41 -9.42 22.86
CA ILE A 341 18.50 -10.56 22.64
C ILE A 341 17.15 -10.40 23.38
N GLY A 342 16.85 -9.24 23.94
CA GLY A 342 15.59 -9.00 24.65
C GLY A 342 14.42 -8.74 23.69
N ALA A 343 13.19 -8.71 24.20
CA ALA A 343 12.07 -8.14 23.46
C ALA A 343 12.07 -6.62 23.66
N ASP A 344 12.66 -5.89 22.72
CA ASP A 344 12.91 -4.45 22.84
C ASP A 344 11.83 -3.60 22.14
N THR A 345 11.69 -2.36 22.58
CA THR A 345 10.84 -1.34 21.94
C THR A 345 11.68 -0.13 21.53
N PHE A 346 11.63 0.25 20.27
CA PHE A 346 12.32 1.43 19.72
C PHE A 346 11.29 2.48 19.33
N ASN A 347 11.31 3.64 19.97
CA ASN A 347 10.42 4.76 19.64
C ASN A 347 11.25 5.89 19.01
N VAL A 348 11.03 6.18 17.74
CA VAL A 348 11.78 7.20 16.98
C VAL A 348 10.85 8.37 16.67
N LEU A 349 11.14 9.53 17.26
CA LEU A 349 10.38 10.76 17.01
C LEU A 349 10.97 11.60 15.86
N ALA A 350 12.29 11.63 15.72
CA ALA A 350 12.99 12.39 14.69
C ALA A 350 14.39 11.82 14.41
N THR A 351 14.92 12.15 13.25
CA THR A 351 16.30 11.86 12.86
C THR A 351 16.91 13.04 12.13
N THR A 352 18.10 13.49 12.54
CA THR A 352 18.89 14.47 11.78
C THR A 352 19.99 13.78 10.98
N GLY A 353 20.63 12.77 11.59
CA GLY A 353 21.52 11.83 10.91
C GLY A 353 20.86 10.46 10.74
N ALA A 354 21.43 9.61 9.89
CA ALA A 354 20.92 8.25 9.71
C ALA A 354 21.01 7.43 11.01
N LEU A 355 20.04 6.52 11.18
CA LEU A 355 19.88 5.63 12.32
C LEU A 355 19.81 4.18 11.83
N SER A 356 20.61 3.29 12.41
CA SER A 356 20.47 1.85 12.27
C SER A 356 19.94 1.27 13.58
N ILE A 357 18.88 0.49 13.50
CA ILE A 357 18.34 -0.29 14.60
C ILE A 357 18.56 -1.74 14.27
N ASP A 358 19.46 -2.38 15.02
CA ASP A 358 19.68 -3.81 15.00
C ASP A 358 18.91 -4.42 16.16
N THR A 359 17.80 -5.06 15.82
CA THR A 359 16.91 -5.73 16.78
C THR A 359 17.44 -7.08 17.23
N MET A 360 18.47 -7.62 16.57
CA MET A 360 18.99 -8.96 16.82
C MET A 360 17.86 -10.00 16.83
N GLY A 361 17.59 -10.68 17.95
CA GLY A 361 16.59 -11.74 18.06
C GLY A 361 15.33 -11.35 18.85
N ASN A 362 14.37 -12.28 18.94
CA ASN A 362 13.05 -12.16 19.59
C ASN A 362 12.07 -11.14 18.96
N ASN A 363 10.90 -10.99 19.59
CA ASN A 363 9.80 -10.13 19.15
C ASN A 363 10.06 -8.68 19.56
N ASN A 364 10.45 -7.83 18.62
CA ASN A 364 10.73 -6.42 18.86
C ASN A 364 9.63 -5.51 18.30
N GLN A 365 9.44 -4.35 18.91
CA GLN A 365 8.52 -3.32 18.41
C GLN A 365 9.29 -2.06 18.00
N VAL A 366 9.14 -1.63 16.75
CA VAL A 366 9.69 -0.37 16.25
C VAL A 366 8.54 0.59 15.95
N ASN A 367 8.53 1.75 16.60
CA ASN A 367 7.55 2.79 16.44
C ASN A 367 8.23 4.02 15.84
N ILE A 368 7.81 4.46 14.65
CA ILE A 368 8.40 5.61 13.94
C ILE A 368 7.38 6.75 13.89
N GLY A 369 7.84 7.98 14.12
CA GLY A 369 7.03 9.20 14.13
C GLY A 369 6.51 9.59 15.52
N ARG A 370 6.75 8.82 16.58
CA ARG A 370 6.28 9.13 17.95
C ARG A 370 7.14 8.56 19.07
N ILE A 371 7.00 9.15 20.26
CA ILE A 371 7.43 8.59 21.56
C ILE A 371 6.26 8.72 22.55
N GLY A 372 5.73 7.59 23.01
CA GLY A 372 4.49 7.57 23.80
C GLY A 372 3.36 8.26 23.04
N THR A 373 2.74 9.28 23.65
CA THR A 373 1.70 10.13 23.02
C THR A 373 2.26 11.39 22.35
N THR A 374 3.57 11.61 22.40
CA THR A 374 4.23 12.79 21.80
C THR A 374 4.62 12.48 20.36
N GLY A 375 4.28 13.37 19.42
CA GLY A 375 4.54 13.19 17.99
C GLY A 375 3.28 12.75 17.25
N GLY A 376 3.42 11.77 16.37
CA GLY A 376 2.40 11.32 15.44
C GLY A 376 2.66 11.72 13.99
N SER A 377 3.92 12.08 13.65
CA SER A 377 4.31 12.38 12.28
C SER A 377 5.75 11.98 11.96
N ILE A 378 5.95 11.41 10.77
CA ILE A 378 7.28 11.14 10.20
C ILE A 378 7.93 12.36 9.55
N SER A 379 7.28 13.53 9.59
CA SER A 379 7.79 14.78 8.98
C SER A 379 9.14 15.24 9.56
N ARG A 380 9.52 14.77 10.74
CA ARG A 380 10.79 15.12 11.41
C ARG A 380 11.92 14.13 11.11
N MET A 381 11.74 13.23 10.15
CA MET A 381 12.77 12.32 9.68
C MET A 381 13.56 12.95 8.52
N ALA A 382 14.76 13.43 8.83
CA ALA A 382 15.71 13.96 7.85
C ALA A 382 16.86 12.99 7.55
N GLY A 383 17.11 11.99 8.41
CA GLY A 383 18.05 10.90 8.17
C GLY A 383 17.34 9.55 8.06
N ASN A 384 17.81 8.67 7.16
CA ASN A 384 17.20 7.36 6.96
C ASN A 384 17.21 6.53 8.24
N VAL A 385 16.18 5.72 8.44
CA VAL A 385 16.13 4.72 9.51
C VAL A 385 16.24 3.35 8.86
N THR A 386 17.28 2.59 9.20
CA THR A 386 17.53 1.25 8.69
C THR A 386 17.24 0.24 9.80
N LEU A 387 16.40 -0.74 9.51
CA LEU A 387 16.03 -1.82 10.43
C LEU A 387 16.72 -3.12 10.00
N ILE A 388 17.36 -3.78 10.97
CA ILE A 388 18.09 -5.03 10.79
C ILE A 388 17.62 -6.00 11.88
N GLY A 389 17.43 -7.27 11.55
CA GLY A 389 17.10 -8.33 12.51
C GLY A 389 17.62 -9.69 12.08
N ASP A 390 17.67 -10.63 13.01
CA ASP A 390 18.02 -12.03 12.76
C ASP A 390 16.82 -12.78 12.17
N GLU A 391 16.98 -13.34 10.97
CA GLU A 391 15.93 -14.10 10.27
C GLU A 391 15.38 -15.29 11.08
N ALA A 392 16.13 -15.79 12.06
CA ALA A 392 15.67 -16.85 12.95
C ALA A 392 14.66 -16.37 14.03
N ALA A 393 14.54 -15.07 14.24
CA ALA A 393 13.62 -14.44 15.18
C ALA A 393 12.38 -13.88 14.46
N GLY A 394 11.31 -14.69 14.38
CA GLY A 394 9.98 -14.15 14.05
C GLY A 394 9.47 -13.18 15.14
N GLY A 395 8.39 -12.45 14.89
CA GLY A 395 7.71 -11.68 15.94
C GLY A 395 7.87 -10.16 15.94
N ASN A 396 8.54 -9.57 14.95
CA ASN A 396 8.80 -8.12 14.97
C ASN A 396 7.67 -7.30 14.35
N LEU A 397 7.37 -6.16 14.97
CA LEU A 397 6.33 -5.23 14.56
C LEU A 397 6.91 -3.85 14.23
N LEU A 398 6.60 -3.32 13.05
CA LEU A 398 6.87 -1.92 12.71
C LEU A 398 5.58 -1.12 12.66
N ASN A 399 5.48 -0.08 13.48
CA ASN A 399 4.40 0.88 13.45
C ASN A 399 4.92 2.23 12.96
N VAL A 400 4.29 2.77 11.92
CA VAL A 400 4.63 4.07 11.34
C VAL A 400 3.47 5.02 11.58
N TYR A 401 3.73 6.08 12.32
CA TYR A 401 2.72 7.04 12.75
C TYR A 401 2.88 8.34 11.98
N ASP A 402 1.86 8.65 11.17
CA ASP A 402 1.71 9.93 10.50
C ASP A 402 0.33 10.65 10.62
N PRO A 403 -0.56 10.33 11.60
CA PRO A 403 -1.90 10.92 11.65
C PRO A 403 -1.92 12.43 11.89
N THR A 404 -0.91 12.99 12.58
CA THR A 404 -0.88 14.42 12.93
C THR A 404 -0.25 15.29 11.85
N SER A 405 0.05 14.72 10.68
CA SER A 405 0.55 15.49 9.54
C SER A 405 -0.49 16.49 9.03
N THR A 406 -0.04 17.70 8.70
CA THR A 406 -0.94 18.84 8.37
C THR A 406 -1.19 19.03 6.87
N ALA A 407 -0.83 18.05 6.04
CA ALA A 407 -0.93 18.13 4.60
C ALA A 407 -1.23 16.75 3.99
N ARG A 408 -1.60 16.75 2.71
CA ARG A 408 -1.78 15.55 1.89
C ARG A 408 -0.43 15.05 1.38
N TYR A 409 -0.22 13.74 1.45
CA TYR A 409 1.04 13.12 1.05
C TYR A 409 0.84 11.87 0.20
N VAL A 410 1.93 11.45 -0.46
CA VAL A 410 2.03 10.15 -1.14
C VAL A 410 2.96 9.26 -0.32
N TYR A 411 2.45 8.15 0.20
CA TYR A 411 3.23 7.11 0.88
C TYR A 411 3.64 6.07 -0.16
N ASN A 412 4.94 5.92 -0.39
CA ASN A 412 5.49 4.98 -1.36
C ASN A 412 6.10 3.82 -0.59
N MET A 413 5.77 2.60 -1.01
CA MET A 413 6.21 1.37 -0.38
C MET A 413 6.71 0.37 -1.42
N THR A 414 7.84 -0.26 -1.11
CA THR A 414 8.34 -1.43 -1.83
C THR A 414 8.55 -2.58 -0.84
N SER A 415 8.97 -3.75 -1.34
CA SER A 415 9.30 -4.91 -0.51
C SER A 415 10.43 -4.67 0.50
N GLY A 416 11.24 -3.62 0.35
CA GLY A 416 12.41 -3.36 1.21
C GLY A 416 12.50 -1.97 1.83
N GLN A 417 11.63 -1.03 1.47
CA GLN A 417 11.65 0.32 2.03
C GLN A 417 10.32 1.05 1.86
N MET A 418 10.09 2.05 2.71
CA MET A 418 9.01 3.01 2.55
C MET A 418 9.49 4.44 2.77
N TRP A 419 8.86 5.39 2.10
CA TRP A 419 9.08 6.82 2.28
C TRP A 419 7.82 7.58 1.86
N ARG A 420 7.79 8.87 2.17
CA ARG A 420 6.64 9.72 1.85
C ARG A 420 7.10 10.93 1.06
N THR A 421 6.32 11.37 0.07
CA THR A 421 6.57 12.61 -0.69
C THR A 421 5.38 13.55 -0.61
N THR A 422 5.59 14.82 -0.95
CA THR A 422 4.47 15.71 -1.32
C THR A 422 3.73 15.16 -2.54
N LEU A 423 2.49 15.63 -2.78
CA LEU A 423 1.72 15.26 -3.98
C LEU A 423 2.47 15.55 -5.30
N ALA A 424 3.33 16.58 -5.33
CA ALA A 424 4.16 16.91 -6.49
C ALA A 424 5.43 16.06 -6.62
N GLY A 425 5.71 15.17 -5.66
CA GLY A 425 6.91 14.31 -5.65
C GLY A 425 8.22 15.00 -5.29
N THR A 426 8.21 16.30 -4.94
CA THR A 426 9.42 17.15 -4.86
C THR A 426 10.12 17.18 -3.50
N SER A 427 9.59 16.52 -2.48
CA SER A 427 10.16 16.54 -1.13
C SER A 427 9.98 15.20 -0.42
N PRO A 428 10.85 14.21 -0.68
CA PRO A 428 10.83 12.95 0.03
C PRO A 428 11.24 13.15 1.49
N THR A 429 10.52 12.52 2.41
CA THR A 429 11.04 12.24 3.74
C THR A 429 12.23 11.29 3.62
N ALA A 430 13.07 11.23 4.64
CA ALA A 430 14.02 10.13 4.74
C ALA A 430 13.30 8.78 4.70
N ALA A 431 13.96 7.77 4.15
CA ALA A 431 13.40 6.43 3.98
C ALA A 431 13.50 5.61 5.28
N ILE A 432 12.52 4.74 5.48
CA ILE A 432 12.59 3.63 6.43
C ILE A 432 12.96 2.39 5.61
N ASN A 433 14.19 1.91 5.77
CA ASN A 433 14.72 0.74 5.09
C ASN A 433 14.55 -0.50 5.95
N TYR A 434 14.03 -1.57 5.37
CA TYR A 434 13.68 -2.77 6.12
C TYR A 434 13.85 -4.08 5.33
N SER A 435 14.62 -4.06 4.25
CA SER A 435 14.90 -5.25 3.44
C SER A 435 15.60 -6.39 4.19
N GLN A 436 16.24 -6.09 5.33
CA GLN A 436 16.97 -7.05 6.18
C GLN A 436 16.26 -7.26 7.52
N PHE A 437 14.96 -6.97 7.59
CA PHE A 437 14.20 -7.04 8.82
C PHE A 437 13.07 -8.07 8.69
N PRO A 438 13.06 -9.13 9.51
CA PRO A 438 11.98 -10.12 9.50
C PRO A 438 10.78 -9.55 10.26
N PHE A 439 9.64 -9.38 9.58
CA PHE A 439 8.40 -8.85 10.16
C PHE A 439 7.35 -9.92 10.36
N ASP A 440 6.56 -9.75 11.42
CA ASP A 440 5.20 -10.25 11.47
C ASP A 440 4.28 -9.27 10.73
N ALA A 441 4.25 -8.00 11.13
CA ALA A 441 3.39 -6.98 10.53
C ALA A 441 4.04 -5.59 10.43
N ILE A 442 3.62 -4.84 9.41
CA ILE A 442 3.80 -3.38 9.31
C ILE A 442 2.44 -2.71 9.46
N ASN A 443 2.32 -1.79 10.42
CA ASN A 443 1.15 -0.95 10.62
C ASN A 443 1.48 0.49 10.22
N LEU A 444 0.80 1.01 9.21
CA LEU A 444 0.94 2.39 8.74
C LEU A 444 -0.33 3.18 9.06
N LEU A 445 -0.20 4.21 9.88
CA LEU A 445 -1.27 5.17 10.15
C LEU A 445 -0.98 6.46 9.38
N GLY A 446 -1.75 6.71 8.32
CA GLY A 446 -1.69 7.91 7.49
C GLY A 446 -2.33 9.14 8.14
N ALA A 447 -2.25 10.26 7.42
CA ALA A 447 -2.70 11.58 7.87
C ALA A 447 -4.21 11.77 7.65
N ASP A 448 -4.89 12.61 8.42
CA ASP A 448 -6.33 12.89 8.26
C ASP A 448 -6.68 13.81 7.04
N HIS A 449 -5.97 13.67 5.93
CA HIS A 449 -6.15 14.43 4.70
C HIS A 449 -6.25 13.45 3.52
N GLY A 450 -6.71 13.89 2.33
CA GLY A 450 -6.78 12.98 1.18
C GLY A 450 -5.40 12.59 0.64
N ASN A 451 -4.84 11.50 1.16
CA ASN A 451 -3.52 11.00 0.82
C ASN A 451 -3.58 9.98 -0.31
N ARG A 452 -2.41 9.62 -0.82
CA ARG A 452 -2.23 8.52 -1.74
C ARG A 452 -1.25 7.49 -1.17
N PHE A 453 -1.58 6.21 -1.26
CA PHE A 453 -0.69 5.11 -0.87
C PHE A 453 -0.33 4.31 -2.11
N VAL A 454 0.95 4.21 -2.44
CA VAL A 454 1.45 3.45 -3.59
C VAL A 454 2.23 2.25 -3.05
N ILE A 455 1.66 1.06 -3.22
CA ILE A 455 2.19 -0.21 -2.72
C ILE A 455 2.74 -0.98 -3.92
N ALA A 456 4.04 -0.81 -4.19
CA ALA A 456 4.75 -1.52 -5.25
C ALA A 456 5.35 -2.87 -4.78
N GLY A 457 5.03 -3.28 -3.56
CA GLY A 457 5.47 -4.52 -2.96
C GLY A 457 5.30 -4.47 -1.44
N THR A 458 5.00 -5.61 -0.85
CA THR A 458 5.00 -5.79 0.60
C THR A 458 6.22 -6.60 1.02
N PRO A 459 6.69 -6.49 2.27
CA PRO A 459 7.78 -7.32 2.75
C PRO A 459 7.40 -8.81 2.65
N PRO A 460 8.38 -9.71 2.42
CA PRO A 460 8.12 -11.14 2.47
C PRO A 460 7.85 -11.56 3.92
N SER A 461 6.58 -11.65 4.32
CA SER A 461 6.21 -12.26 5.60
C SER A 461 6.43 -13.78 5.49
N THR A 462 7.21 -14.35 6.40
CA THR A 462 7.44 -15.80 6.47
C THR A 462 6.26 -16.56 7.09
N GLN A 463 5.24 -15.85 7.58
CA GLN A 463 4.06 -16.42 8.23
C GLN A 463 2.77 -15.79 7.71
N SER A 464 1.76 -16.62 7.48
CA SER A 464 0.37 -16.18 7.31
C SER A 464 -0.13 -15.72 8.68
N ILE A 465 -0.05 -14.42 8.96
CA ILE A 465 -0.66 -13.85 10.16
C ILE A 465 -2.09 -13.42 9.84
N ALA A 466 -3.03 -13.87 10.67
CA ALA A 466 -4.46 -13.60 10.49
C ALA A 466 -4.81 -12.09 10.53
N ASP A 467 -3.94 -11.28 11.16
CA ASP A 467 -4.12 -9.83 11.32
C ASP A 467 -3.43 -8.98 10.23
N GLY A 468 -2.96 -9.60 9.13
CA GLY A 468 -2.37 -8.88 7.99
C GLY A 468 -0.88 -8.55 8.13
N ALA A 469 -0.07 -8.95 7.14
CA ALA A 469 1.36 -8.60 7.05
C ALA A 469 1.59 -7.11 6.82
N LEU A 470 0.63 -6.44 6.19
CA LEU A 470 0.60 -4.98 6.05
C LEU A 470 -0.81 -4.49 6.39
N ASN A 471 -0.88 -3.55 7.32
CA ASN A 471 -2.10 -2.89 7.76
C ASN A 471 -1.98 -1.39 7.53
N ILE A 472 -2.84 -0.84 6.69
CA ILE A 472 -2.88 0.59 6.38
C ILE A 472 -4.15 1.18 6.95
N VAL A 473 -4.04 2.28 7.70
CA VAL A 473 -5.16 3.14 8.07
C VAL A 473 -4.93 4.49 7.38
N ALA A 474 -5.74 4.82 6.39
CA ALA A 474 -5.48 5.96 5.50
C ALA A 474 -5.63 7.32 6.19
N GLY A 475 -6.65 7.45 7.06
CA GLY A 475 -7.04 8.68 7.76
C GLY A 475 -8.46 9.11 7.38
N ASN A 476 -8.96 10.20 7.97
CA ASN A 476 -10.33 10.69 7.68
C ASN A 476 -10.46 11.50 6.37
N GLY A 477 -9.47 11.41 5.47
CA GLY A 477 -9.45 12.11 4.19
C GLY A 477 -10.20 11.37 3.09
N ASN A 478 -10.30 12.00 1.91
CA ASN A 478 -10.63 11.26 0.69
C ASN A 478 -9.35 10.64 0.15
N ASP A 479 -9.08 9.40 0.51
CA ASP A 479 -7.82 8.73 0.26
C ASP A 479 -7.84 7.88 -1.01
N GLU A 480 -6.65 7.69 -1.59
CA GLU A 480 -6.39 6.84 -2.74
C GLU A 480 -5.37 5.76 -2.39
N VAL A 481 -5.61 4.51 -2.76
CA VAL A 481 -4.63 3.42 -2.63
C VAL A 481 -4.37 2.81 -4.00
N SER A 482 -3.11 2.65 -4.39
CA SER A 482 -2.67 1.94 -5.59
C SER A 482 -1.83 0.73 -5.19
N LEU A 483 -2.34 -0.47 -5.40
CA LEU A 483 -1.68 -1.74 -5.11
C LEU A 483 -1.20 -2.37 -6.41
N LEU A 484 0.12 -2.44 -6.59
CA LEU A 484 0.75 -2.93 -7.82
C LEU A 484 1.40 -4.31 -7.64
N ALA A 485 1.83 -4.65 -6.43
CA ALA A 485 2.37 -5.96 -6.10
C ALA A 485 2.30 -6.24 -4.59
N SER A 486 2.30 -7.52 -4.21
CA SER A 486 2.38 -7.95 -2.82
C SER A 486 3.10 -9.31 -2.67
N GLY A 487 3.67 -9.56 -1.49
CA GLY A 487 4.01 -10.91 -1.03
C GLY A 487 2.77 -11.71 -0.63
N LEU A 488 2.99 -12.87 0.02
CA LEU A 488 1.93 -13.83 0.37
C LEU A 488 1.10 -13.47 1.61
N GLY A 489 1.57 -12.55 2.45
CA GLY A 489 0.86 -12.18 3.68
C GLY A 489 -0.36 -11.29 3.41
N HIS A 490 -1.46 -11.53 4.13
CA HIS A 490 -2.71 -10.76 4.01
C HIS A 490 -2.46 -9.24 4.07
N LEU A 491 -3.18 -8.48 3.25
CA LEU A 491 -3.11 -7.03 3.18
C LEU A 491 -4.44 -6.42 3.64
N ASN A 492 -4.42 -5.65 4.72
CA ASN A 492 -5.59 -4.92 5.19
C ASN A 492 -5.45 -3.42 4.91
N ILE A 493 -6.42 -2.86 4.22
CA ILE A 493 -6.51 -1.43 3.88
C ILE A 493 -7.79 -0.90 4.52
N ASP A 494 -7.65 -0.12 5.59
CA ASP A 494 -8.73 0.66 6.19
C ASP A 494 -8.64 2.11 5.70
N LEU A 495 -9.56 2.48 4.82
CA LEU A 495 -9.72 3.82 4.27
C LEU A 495 -10.35 4.80 5.29
N ALA A 496 -10.77 4.33 6.46
CA ALA A 496 -11.33 5.15 7.53
C ALA A 496 -12.47 6.10 7.07
N GLY A 497 -12.50 7.36 7.53
CA GLY A 497 -13.68 8.24 7.56
C GLY A 497 -14.00 9.07 6.31
N GLY A 498 -13.31 8.85 5.18
CA GLY A 498 -13.48 9.63 3.95
C GLY A 498 -14.90 9.64 3.38
N THR A 499 -15.23 10.68 2.60
CA THR A 499 -16.56 10.79 1.94
C THR A 499 -16.61 10.09 0.58
N SER A 500 -15.50 10.10 -0.15
CA SER A 500 -15.33 9.48 -1.46
C SER A 500 -13.88 9.01 -1.58
N GLN A 501 -13.68 7.71 -1.69
CA GLN A 501 -12.37 7.08 -1.58
C GLN A 501 -12.13 6.16 -2.77
N THR A 502 -10.87 5.95 -3.14
CA THR A 502 -10.54 5.18 -4.34
C THR A 502 -9.47 4.14 -4.06
N VAL A 503 -9.64 2.94 -4.61
CA VAL A 503 -8.62 1.89 -4.57
C VAL A 503 -8.38 1.37 -5.99
N TYR A 504 -7.12 1.37 -6.40
CA TYR A 504 -6.63 0.76 -7.63
C TYR A 504 -5.85 -0.49 -7.26
N ILE A 505 -6.19 -1.62 -7.87
CA ILE A 505 -5.54 -2.92 -7.69
C ILE A 505 -5.12 -3.39 -9.07
N GLY A 506 -3.81 -3.46 -9.33
CA GLY A 506 -3.26 -3.61 -10.67
C GLY A 506 -3.33 -2.31 -11.50
N ASP A 507 -2.72 -2.35 -12.68
CA ASP A 507 -2.80 -1.30 -13.71
C ASP A 507 -2.41 -1.85 -15.10
N ALA A 508 -2.35 -0.96 -16.10
CA ALA A 508 -1.96 -1.29 -17.48
C ALA A 508 -0.58 -1.94 -17.67
N SER A 509 0.28 -1.87 -16.66
CA SER A 509 1.64 -2.43 -16.64
C SER A 509 1.85 -3.50 -15.55
N HIS A 510 0.93 -3.62 -14.60
CA HIS A 510 1.01 -4.53 -13.45
C HIS A 510 -0.28 -5.35 -13.35
N ASN A 511 -0.21 -6.61 -13.77
CA ASN A 511 -1.34 -7.52 -13.65
C ASN A 511 -1.53 -8.03 -12.21
N LEU A 512 -2.64 -8.71 -11.95
CA LEU A 512 -2.98 -9.17 -10.62
C LEU A 512 -2.18 -10.42 -10.20
N ASP A 513 -1.38 -11.04 -11.08
CA ASP A 513 -0.48 -12.15 -10.72
C ASP A 513 0.64 -11.71 -9.78
N GLY A 514 1.02 -10.43 -9.82
CA GLY A 514 1.99 -9.83 -8.90
C GLY A 514 1.45 -9.58 -7.49
N ILE A 515 0.15 -9.76 -7.26
CA ILE A 515 -0.51 -9.49 -5.98
C ILE A 515 -0.83 -10.82 -5.30
N LEU A 516 0.16 -11.41 -4.62
CA LEU A 516 0.05 -12.77 -4.06
C LEU A 516 -0.76 -12.86 -2.75
N ALA A 517 -1.18 -11.72 -2.19
CA ALA A 517 -1.93 -11.66 -0.94
C ALA A 517 -3.44 -11.65 -1.21
N ASP A 518 -4.20 -12.17 -0.25
CA ASP A 518 -5.60 -11.75 -0.11
C ASP A 518 -5.64 -10.31 0.41
N VAL A 519 -6.49 -9.50 -0.19
CA VAL A 519 -6.64 -8.08 0.10
C VAL A 519 -8.01 -7.82 0.71
N LEU A 520 -8.04 -7.21 1.88
CA LEU A 520 -9.24 -6.69 2.49
C LEU A 520 -9.21 -5.16 2.44
N VAL A 521 -10.21 -4.57 1.80
CA VAL A 521 -10.44 -3.13 1.81
C VAL A 521 -11.68 -2.85 2.65
N ALA A 522 -11.52 -1.98 3.64
CA ALA A 522 -12.60 -1.45 4.47
C ALA A 522 -12.63 0.08 4.37
N GLY A 523 -13.80 0.68 4.51
CA GLY A 523 -13.90 2.13 4.49
C GLY A 523 -15.29 2.66 4.84
N GLN A 524 -15.33 3.89 5.35
CA GLN A 524 -16.54 4.67 5.46
C GLN A 524 -16.76 5.52 4.20
N GLY A 525 -17.98 6.03 4.02
CA GLY A 525 -18.35 6.80 2.83
C GLY A 525 -18.41 5.94 1.56
N THR A 526 -18.42 6.61 0.40
CA THR A 526 -18.46 5.95 -0.91
C THR A 526 -17.06 5.48 -1.29
N VAL A 527 -16.92 4.21 -1.65
CA VAL A 527 -15.64 3.65 -2.14
C VAL A 527 -15.77 3.21 -3.60
N HIS A 528 -14.80 3.63 -4.41
CA HIS A 528 -14.65 3.24 -5.82
C HIS A 528 -13.43 2.32 -5.95
N ALA A 529 -13.66 1.05 -6.26
CA ALA A 529 -12.61 0.07 -6.49
C ALA A 529 -12.40 -0.15 -7.99
N TYR A 530 -11.15 -0.10 -8.42
CA TYR A 530 -10.71 -0.41 -9.77
C TYR A 530 -9.76 -1.60 -9.69
N VAL A 531 -10.18 -2.75 -10.20
CA VAL A 531 -9.43 -4.01 -10.21
C VAL A 531 -9.06 -4.32 -11.65
N ASP A 532 -7.78 -4.21 -11.96
CA ASP A 532 -7.29 -4.16 -13.33
C ASP A 532 -6.30 -5.28 -13.60
N ASP A 533 -6.72 -6.24 -14.42
CA ASP A 533 -5.90 -7.36 -14.88
C ASP A 533 -5.48 -7.21 -16.35
N GLN A 534 -5.59 -6.00 -16.93
CA GLN A 534 -5.40 -5.80 -18.38
C GLN A 534 -3.98 -6.17 -18.86
N ALA A 535 -2.99 -6.10 -17.97
CA ALA A 535 -1.61 -6.50 -18.25
C ALA A 535 -1.40 -8.03 -18.24
N SER A 536 -2.41 -8.82 -17.84
CA SER A 536 -2.35 -10.29 -17.90
C SER A 536 -2.33 -10.77 -19.34
N ALA A 537 -1.57 -11.84 -19.58
CA ALA A 537 -1.54 -12.57 -20.84
C ALA A 537 -2.06 -14.01 -20.67
N VAL A 538 -2.81 -14.26 -19.61
CA VAL A 538 -3.33 -15.57 -19.25
C VAL A 538 -4.83 -15.48 -19.07
N SER A 539 -5.56 -16.42 -19.66
CA SER A 539 -7.01 -16.51 -19.48
C SER A 539 -7.35 -16.83 -18.01
N ARG A 540 -8.21 -16.01 -17.41
CA ARG A 540 -8.61 -16.13 -15.99
C ARG A 540 -10.10 -16.42 -15.84
N GLN A 541 -10.45 -17.03 -14.73
CA GLN A 541 -11.83 -17.02 -14.24
C GLN A 541 -11.92 -16.02 -13.09
N VAL A 542 -12.89 -15.12 -13.18
CA VAL A 542 -13.21 -14.12 -12.16
C VAL A 542 -14.65 -14.28 -11.73
N SER A 543 -14.86 -14.28 -10.42
CA SER A 543 -16.18 -14.26 -9.82
C SER A 543 -16.33 -13.06 -8.91
N ILE A 544 -17.45 -12.34 -9.05
CA ILE A 544 -17.86 -11.23 -8.20
C ILE A 544 -19.14 -11.66 -7.49
N ASP A 545 -19.07 -11.78 -6.17
CA ASP A 545 -20.19 -12.29 -5.36
C ASP A 545 -20.19 -11.70 -3.95
N LEU A 546 -21.20 -12.05 -3.16
CA LEU A 546 -21.28 -11.79 -1.74
C LEU A 546 -20.82 -13.01 -0.94
N ASP A 547 -19.93 -12.79 0.03
CA ASP A 547 -19.59 -13.85 0.98
C ASP A 547 -20.73 -14.11 1.98
N ALA A 548 -20.55 -15.10 2.86
CA ALA A 548 -21.54 -15.47 3.87
C ALA A 548 -21.88 -14.35 4.86
N THR A 549 -21.08 -13.28 4.91
CA THR A 549 -21.31 -12.08 5.73
C THR A 549 -22.00 -10.95 4.97
N GLY A 550 -22.23 -11.11 3.67
CA GLY A 550 -22.72 -10.07 2.77
C GLY A 550 -21.65 -9.08 2.32
N THR A 551 -20.37 -9.39 2.54
CA THR A 551 -19.24 -8.59 2.02
C THR A 551 -19.09 -8.87 0.53
N GLU A 552 -18.90 -7.83 -0.29
CA GLU A 552 -18.59 -8.01 -1.71
C GLU A 552 -17.17 -8.57 -1.86
N VAL A 553 -17.02 -9.60 -2.69
CA VAL A 553 -15.75 -10.28 -2.91
C VAL A 553 -15.56 -10.57 -4.40
N LEU A 554 -14.41 -10.13 -4.93
CA LEU A 554 -13.89 -10.55 -6.21
C LEU A 554 -12.86 -11.66 -5.99
N ARG A 555 -13.05 -12.82 -6.61
CA ARG A 555 -12.11 -13.95 -6.58
C ARG A 555 -11.60 -14.24 -7.98
N ARG A 556 -10.28 -14.37 -8.09
CA ARG A 556 -9.62 -14.73 -9.34
C ARG A 556 -8.99 -16.12 -9.22
N SER A 557 -9.23 -16.97 -10.19
CA SER A 557 -8.69 -18.33 -10.24
C SER A 557 -8.09 -18.65 -11.60
N ASP A 558 -7.25 -19.69 -11.64
CA ASP A 558 -6.87 -20.34 -12.89
C ASP A 558 -8.12 -20.80 -13.64
N ARG A 559 -8.09 -20.76 -14.98
CA ARG A 559 -9.19 -21.26 -15.79
C ARG A 559 -9.13 -22.79 -15.87
N SER A 560 -10.18 -23.48 -15.42
CA SER A 560 -10.35 -24.93 -15.54
C SER A 560 -11.59 -25.25 -16.37
N LEU A 561 -11.41 -25.95 -17.50
CA LEU A 561 -12.53 -26.45 -18.33
C LEU A 561 -13.41 -27.50 -17.61
N GLN A 562 -12.94 -28.04 -16.48
CA GLN A 562 -13.66 -29.04 -15.67
C GLN A 562 -14.33 -28.40 -14.43
N GLY A 563 -14.26 -27.08 -14.28
CA GLY A 563 -14.57 -26.38 -13.03
C GLY A 563 -13.45 -26.52 -11.98
N GLY A 564 -13.43 -25.60 -11.00
CA GLY A 564 -12.54 -25.71 -9.84
C GLY A 564 -11.05 -25.39 -10.08
N GLY A 565 -10.74 -24.33 -10.83
CA GLY A 565 -9.37 -23.84 -10.94
C GLY A 565 -8.79 -23.39 -9.60
N ASN A 566 -7.45 -23.34 -9.49
CA ASN A 566 -6.80 -22.90 -8.25
C ASN A 566 -7.13 -21.42 -8.00
N LEU A 567 -7.57 -21.10 -6.79
CA LEU A 567 -7.74 -19.72 -6.35
C LEU A 567 -6.36 -19.04 -6.29
N LEU A 568 -6.24 -17.89 -6.94
CA LEU A 568 -5.01 -17.12 -7.00
C LEU A 568 -5.02 -16.01 -5.96
N ASN A 569 -6.06 -15.18 -5.98
CA ASN A 569 -6.16 -13.99 -5.15
C ASN A 569 -7.63 -13.69 -4.82
N THR A 570 -7.88 -13.21 -3.61
CA THR A 570 -9.20 -12.72 -3.17
C THR A 570 -9.12 -11.24 -2.82
N PHE A 571 -10.06 -10.44 -3.35
CA PHE A 571 -10.24 -9.04 -3.00
C PHE A 571 -11.60 -8.87 -2.34
N ALA A 572 -11.61 -8.54 -1.06
CA ALA A 572 -12.82 -8.35 -0.26
C ALA A 572 -13.04 -6.88 0.06
N PHE A 573 -14.30 -6.44 -0.03
CA PHE A 573 -14.68 -5.04 -0.04
C PHE A 573 -15.79 -4.78 0.98
N ARG A 574 -15.43 -4.19 2.12
CA ARG A 574 -16.32 -3.90 3.27
C ARG A 574 -16.60 -2.41 3.38
N TYR A 575 -17.71 -1.97 2.79
CA TYR A 575 -18.06 -0.55 2.76
C TYR A 575 -19.27 -0.23 3.63
N SER A 576 -19.25 0.94 4.27
CA SER A 576 -20.42 1.47 4.99
C SER A 576 -21.50 2.05 4.07
N ALA A 577 -21.10 2.54 2.88
CA ALA A 577 -21.98 3.06 1.85
C ALA A 577 -21.52 2.55 0.48
N PRO A 578 -22.44 2.07 -0.37
CA PRO A 578 -22.07 1.48 -1.64
C PRO A 578 -21.58 2.54 -2.65
N GLY A 579 -20.51 2.23 -3.38
CA GLY A 579 -19.96 3.05 -4.47
C GLY A 579 -19.91 2.29 -5.80
N SER A 580 -18.72 1.99 -6.31
CA SER A 580 -18.57 1.14 -7.50
C SER A 580 -17.39 0.18 -7.44
N LEU A 581 -17.51 -0.95 -8.13
CA LEU A 581 -16.44 -1.89 -8.41
C LEU A 581 -16.30 -2.01 -9.93
N HIS A 582 -15.13 -1.63 -10.44
CA HIS A 582 -14.77 -1.75 -11.84
C HIS A 582 -13.75 -2.89 -11.98
N TYR A 583 -14.05 -3.88 -12.82
CA TYR A 583 -13.11 -4.95 -13.16
C TYR A 583 -12.76 -4.91 -14.66
N GLN A 584 -11.47 -5.02 -14.98
CA GLN A 584 -10.96 -5.05 -16.34
C GLN A 584 -10.13 -6.33 -16.57
N ALA A 585 -10.53 -7.16 -17.53
CA ALA A 585 -9.80 -8.38 -17.88
C ALA A 585 -8.59 -8.12 -18.80
N GLY A 586 -7.65 -9.07 -18.80
CA GLY A 586 -6.47 -9.11 -19.66
C GLY A 586 -6.64 -9.98 -20.90
N ARG A 587 -5.52 -10.37 -21.51
CA ARG A 587 -5.47 -11.21 -22.72
C ARG A 587 -5.55 -12.70 -22.41
N ASN A 588 -5.86 -13.48 -23.44
CA ASN A 588 -5.88 -14.94 -23.38
C ASN A 588 -4.49 -15.55 -23.65
N ASP A 589 -4.20 -16.68 -23.01
CA ASP A 589 -2.94 -17.43 -23.16
C ASP A 589 -2.83 -18.15 -24.51
N VAL A 590 -3.95 -18.61 -25.06
CA VAL A 590 -4.02 -19.34 -26.34
C VAL A 590 -5.27 -18.91 -27.12
N ALA A 591 -5.17 -18.87 -28.46
CA ALA A 591 -6.32 -18.61 -29.32
C ALA A 591 -7.45 -19.63 -29.06
N GLY A 592 -8.67 -19.13 -28.83
CA GLY A 592 -9.84 -19.94 -28.49
C GLY A 592 -10.07 -20.14 -26.98
N ASN A 593 -9.12 -19.76 -26.13
CA ASN A 593 -9.40 -19.53 -24.73
C ASN A 593 -10.15 -18.20 -24.53
N TYR A 594 -10.74 -18.03 -23.34
CA TYR A 594 -11.43 -16.81 -22.93
C TYR A 594 -11.23 -16.49 -21.46
N ASN A 595 -11.33 -15.22 -21.09
CA ASN A 595 -11.62 -14.91 -19.69
C ASN A 595 -13.09 -15.18 -19.41
N GLN A 596 -13.37 -15.78 -18.27
CA GLN A 596 -14.72 -15.97 -17.77
C GLN A 596 -14.96 -15.01 -16.62
N ILE A 597 -15.97 -14.16 -16.75
CA ILE A 597 -16.29 -13.12 -15.78
C ILE A 597 -17.72 -13.34 -15.31
N ASP A 598 -17.86 -13.88 -14.12
CA ASP A 598 -19.13 -14.25 -13.53
C ASP A 598 -19.51 -13.23 -12.44
N VAL A 599 -20.64 -12.54 -12.60
CA VAL A 599 -21.25 -11.65 -11.60
C VAL A 599 -22.43 -12.36 -10.96
N PHE A 600 -22.21 -12.88 -9.77
CA PHE A 600 -23.16 -13.70 -9.04
C PHE A 600 -24.08 -12.89 -8.12
N GLY A 601 -23.57 -11.84 -7.50
CA GLY A 601 -24.34 -11.02 -6.55
C GLY A 601 -23.76 -9.62 -6.39
N VAL A 602 -24.65 -8.64 -6.22
CA VAL A 602 -24.30 -7.22 -6.09
C VAL A 602 -25.21 -6.56 -5.05
N PRO A 603 -24.68 -5.95 -3.98
CA PRO A 603 -25.49 -5.25 -2.97
C PRO A 603 -26.32 -4.11 -3.54
N ALA A 604 -27.44 -3.81 -2.88
CA ALA A 604 -28.26 -2.65 -3.24
C ALA A 604 -27.44 -1.34 -3.15
N GLY A 605 -27.56 -0.50 -4.18
CA GLY A 605 -26.87 0.79 -4.26
C GLY A 605 -25.45 0.73 -4.84
N LEU A 606 -24.86 -0.46 -5.00
CA LEU A 606 -23.55 -0.62 -5.64
C LEU A 606 -23.70 -0.72 -7.16
N THR A 607 -22.74 -0.17 -7.89
CA THR A 607 -22.57 -0.42 -9.34
C THR A 607 -21.35 -1.30 -9.58
N VAL A 608 -21.53 -2.41 -10.29
CA VAL A 608 -20.44 -3.26 -10.77
C VAL A 608 -20.30 -3.08 -12.27
N ASP A 609 -19.14 -2.63 -12.71
CA ASP A 609 -18.78 -2.51 -14.11
C ASP A 609 -17.74 -3.59 -14.43
N VAL A 610 -18.02 -4.45 -15.39
CA VAL A 610 -17.07 -5.47 -15.85
C VAL A 610 -16.74 -5.26 -17.32
N THR A 611 -15.45 -5.23 -17.63
CA THR A 611 -14.96 -5.02 -18.98
C THR A 611 -14.07 -6.17 -19.42
N GLY A 612 -14.35 -6.70 -20.60
CA GLY A 612 -13.55 -7.73 -21.26
C GLY A 612 -12.16 -7.23 -21.67
N GLY A 613 -11.24 -8.16 -21.88
CA GLY A 613 -9.97 -7.92 -22.52
C GLY A 613 -10.10 -7.81 -24.05
N PRO A 614 -8.98 -7.70 -24.78
CA PRO A 614 -9.00 -7.51 -26.23
C PRO A 614 -9.23 -8.79 -27.03
N ASP A 615 -9.42 -9.94 -26.37
CA ASP A 615 -9.60 -11.26 -26.96
C ASP A 615 -10.99 -11.80 -26.57
N TYR A 616 -11.40 -12.98 -27.06
CA TYR A 616 -12.70 -13.60 -26.74
C TYR A 616 -12.95 -13.69 -25.22
N ASP A 617 -14.09 -13.20 -24.75
CA ASP A 617 -14.52 -13.24 -23.36
C ASP A 617 -15.94 -13.78 -23.18
N LEU A 618 -16.18 -14.36 -22.00
CA LEU A 618 -17.48 -14.87 -21.59
C LEU A 618 -17.95 -14.14 -20.33
N PHE A 619 -19.13 -13.52 -20.41
CA PHE A 619 -19.77 -12.85 -19.28
C PHE A 619 -20.97 -13.65 -18.78
N THR A 620 -21.14 -13.72 -17.46
CA THR A 620 -22.31 -14.34 -16.83
C THR A 620 -22.87 -13.43 -15.75
N VAL A 621 -24.19 -13.26 -15.69
CA VAL A 621 -24.88 -12.58 -14.57
C VAL A 621 -25.94 -13.49 -13.95
N GLY A 622 -25.78 -13.84 -12.66
CA GLY A 622 -26.70 -14.64 -11.83
C GLY A 622 -26.03 -15.82 -11.07
N PHE A 623 -26.23 -15.92 -9.73
CA PHE A 623 -25.71 -16.98 -8.85
C PHE A 623 -26.52 -18.27 -8.93
N ALA A 624 -25.86 -19.43 -9.05
CA ALA A 624 -26.49 -20.76 -9.07
C ALA A 624 -27.69 -20.87 -10.04
N GLY A 625 -27.72 -20.00 -11.05
CA GLY A 625 -28.78 -19.91 -12.05
C GLY A 625 -29.83 -18.82 -11.85
N ASP A 626 -29.74 -17.92 -10.85
CA ASP A 626 -30.66 -16.78 -10.72
C ASP A 626 -30.03 -15.42 -10.40
N VAL A 627 -30.73 -14.31 -10.72
CA VAL A 627 -30.26 -12.93 -10.45
C VAL A 627 -30.82 -12.32 -9.16
N SER A 628 -31.30 -13.15 -8.24
CA SER A 628 -31.92 -12.66 -6.99
C SER A 628 -30.91 -11.93 -6.08
N GLY A 629 -29.65 -12.36 -6.10
CA GLY A 629 -28.51 -11.75 -5.41
C GLY A 629 -28.03 -10.43 -6.03
N THR A 630 -28.41 -10.13 -7.27
CA THR A 630 -28.06 -8.89 -7.99
C THR A 630 -29.07 -7.79 -7.65
N GLN A 631 -28.84 -7.10 -6.53
CA GLN A 631 -29.65 -5.98 -6.04
C GLN A 631 -29.12 -4.61 -6.48
N GLY A 632 -27.84 -4.52 -6.85
CA GLY A 632 -27.21 -3.33 -7.45
C GLY A 632 -27.27 -3.33 -8.97
N ARG A 633 -26.68 -2.29 -9.58
CA ARG A 633 -26.54 -2.14 -11.03
C ARG A 633 -25.35 -2.96 -11.52
N VAL A 634 -25.50 -3.60 -12.68
CA VAL A 634 -24.39 -4.31 -13.35
C VAL A 634 -24.30 -3.81 -14.79
N ASN A 635 -23.13 -3.37 -15.20
CA ASN A 635 -22.86 -3.01 -16.60
C ASN A 635 -21.73 -3.90 -17.12
N VAL A 636 -21.98 -4.57 -18.25
CA VAL A 636 -21.00 -5.41 -18.95
C VAL A 636 -20.56 -4.68 -20.20
N HIS A 637 -19.25 -4.56 -20.40
CA HIS A 637 -18.66 -3.91 -21.56
C HIS A 637 -17.70 -4.86 -22.27
N SER A 638 -18.03 -5.22 -23.51
CA SER A 638 -17.11 -5.93 -24.39
C SER A 638 -16.41 -4.90 -25.30
N PRO A 639 -15.07 -4.84 -25.31
CA PRO A 639 -14.32 -3.99 -26.23
C PRO A 639 -14.24 -4.57 -27.65
N GLN A 640 -14.70 -5.82 -27.86
CA GLN A 640 -14.63 -6.57 -29.12
C GLN A 640 -16.05 -7.03 -29.52
N PRO A 641 -16.84 -6.18 -30.20
CA PRO A 641 -18.25 -6.43 -30.45
C PRO A 641 -18.58 -7.64 -31.31
N ASP A 642 -17.58 -8.20 -32.01
CA ASP A 642 -17.74 -9.30 -32.96
C ASP A 642 -17.31 -10.67 -32.39
N LEU A 643 -16.85 -10.73 -31.13
CA LEU A 643 -16.39 -11.97 -30.52
C LEU A 643 -17.12 -12.34 -29.24
N ASP A 644 -17.49 -11.42 -28.36
CA ASP A 644 -17.85 -11.79 -26.97
C ASP A 644 -19.33 -12.18 -26.79
N PHE A 645 -19.58 -13.07 -25.83
CA PHE A 645 -20.93 -13.59 -25.51
C PHE A 645 -21.27 -13.34 -24.04
N ALA A 646 -22.55 -13.13 -23.76
CA ALA A 646 -23.05 -12.93 -22.40
C ALA A 646 -24.24 -13.83 -22.07
N TYR A 647 -24.30 -14.30 -20.83
CA TYR A 647 -25.45 -14.98 -20.25
C TYR A 647 -26.10 -14.12 -19.17
N PHE A 648 -27.43 -14.06 -19.22
CA PHE A 648 -28.27 -13.63 -18.13
C PHE A 648 -29.08 -14.83 -17.63
N TYR A 649 -28.76 -15.32 -16.43
CA TYR A 649 -29.40 -16.51 -15.85
C TYR A 649 -30.38 -16.13 -14.74
N ASP A 650 -31.67 -16.36 -14.97
CA ASP A 650 -32.73 -16.26 -13.94
C ASP A 650 -33.53 -17.56 -13.78
N TYR A 651 -32.99 -18.69 -14.28
CA TYR A 651 -33.70 -19.96 -14.45
C TYR A 651 -34.03 -20.71 -13.16
N THR A 652 -33.26 -20.54 -12.07
CA THR A 652 -33.57 -21.17 -10.77
C THR A 652 -34.51 -20.36 -9.88
N ASN A 653 -34.91 -19.16 -10.32
CA ASN A 653 -35.83 -18.30 -9.58
C ASN A 653 -37.19 -19.00 -9.38
N ALA A 654 -37.68 -18.98 -8.15
CA ALA A 654 -38.86 -19.73 -7.75
C ALA A 654 -40.19 -19.10 -8.18
N THR A 655 -40.17 -17.88 -8.73
CA THR A 655 -41.37 -17.14 -9.14
C THR A 655 -41.21 -16.56 -10.53
N GLY A 656 -42.31 -16.55 -11.31
CA GLY A 656 -42.34 -15.89 -12.61
C GLY A 656 -42.00 -14.39 -12.49
N GLN A 657 -41.22 -13.90 -13.44
CA GLN A 657 -40.66 -12.54 -13.44
C GLN A 657 -41.17 -11.74 -14.64
N THR A 658 -41.02 -10.42 -14.58
CA THR A 658 -41.28 -9.53 -15.72
C THR A 658 -40.00 -8.80 -16.08
N TYR A 659 -39.69 -8.69 -17.38
CA TYR A 659 -38.51 -8.01 -17.89
C TYR A 659 -38.89 -7.08 -19.03
N ALA A 660 -38.27 -5.91 -19.08
CA ALA A 660 -38.23 -5.09 -20.27
C ALA A 660 -36.81 -5.13 -20.85
N ILE A 661 -36.68 -5.49 -22.13
CA ILE A 661 -35.40 -5.51 -22.83
C ILE A 661 -35.42 -4.44 -23.91
N TYR A 662 -34.42 -3.55 -23.90
CA TYR A 662 -34.35 -2.45 -24.85
C TYR A 662 -32.89 -2.04 -25.12
N ALA A 663 -32.63 -1.49 -26.31
CA ALA A 663 -31.37 -0.85 -26.63
C ALA A 663 -31.18 0.41 -25.77
N SER A 664 -30.00 0.58 -25.19
CA SER A 664 -29.69 1.72 -24.34
C SER A 664 -29.84 3.05 -25.09
N PRO A 665 -30.47 4.07 -24.49
CA PRO A 665 -30.57 5.38 -25.11
C PRO A 665 -29.25 6.17 -25.10
N THR A 666 -28.27 5.74 -24.30
CA THR A 666 -26.98 6.43 -24.13
C THR A 666 -25.79 5.67 -24.74
N GLU A 667 -25.94 4.37 -24.98
CA GLU A 667 -24.91 3.49 -25.55
C GLU A 667 -25.51 2.72 -26.73
N SER A 668 -25.09 3.05 -27.94
CA SER A 668 -25.77 2.61 -29.18
C SER A 668 -25.74 1.10 -29.43
N ASP A 669 -24.80 0.40 -28.82
CA ASP A 669 -24.52 -1.03 -28.95
C ASP A 669 -24.85 -1.82 -27.67
N ALA A 670 -25.56 -1.20 -26.72
CA ALA A 670 -25.90 -1.84 -25.46
C ALA A 670 -27.35 -2.32 -25.40
N VAL A 671 -27.55 -3.55 -24.93
CA VAL A 671 -28.85 -4.10 -24.53
C VAL A 671 -29.01 -3.92 -23.02
N VAL A 672 -30.15 -3.37 -22.60
CA VAL A 672 -30.52 -3.21 -21.20
C VAL A 672 -31.64 -4.19 -20.86
N ILE A 673 -31.45 -4.96 -19.79
CA ILE A 673 -32.49 -5.76 -19.15
C ILE A 673 -32.95 -5.00 -17.90
N ASP A 674 -34.12 -4.40 -17.99
CA ASP A 674 -34.79 -3.76 -16.87
C ASP A 674 -35.70 -4.76 -16.15
N ARG A 675 -35.62 -4.70 -14.81
CA ARG A 675 -36.31 -5.61 -13.90
C ARG A 675 -37.15 -4.73 -12.96
N PRO A 676 -38.48 -4.95 -12.87
CA PRO A 676 -39.31 -4.18 -11.96
C PRO A 676 -38.73 -4.19 -10.54
N VAL A 677 -38.69 -3.01 -9.92
CA VAL A 677 -38.17 -2.77 -8.54
C VAL A 677 -36.70 -3.09 -8.27
N ARG A 678 -35.91 -3.44 -9.29
CA ARG A 678 -34.45 -3.66 -9.16
C ARG A 678 -33.68 -2.81 -10.17
N PRO A 679 -32.42 -2.44 -9.89
CA PRO A 679 -31.57 -1.85 -10.90
C PRO A 679 -31.40 -2.77 -12.11
N ASN A 680 -31.30 -2.14 -13.28
CA ASN A 680 -31.13 -2.83 -14.55
C ASN A 680 -29.71 -3.44 -14.69
N VAL A 681 -29.60 -4.37 -15.63
CA VAL A 681 -28.33 -4.96 -16.09
C VAL A 681 -28.15 -4.57 -17.55
N SER A 682 -26.99 -4.05 -17.93
CA SER A 682 -26.68 -3.72 -19.33
C SER A 682 -25.53 -4.56 -19.88
N PHE A 683 -25.57 -4.79 -21.19
CA PHE A 683 -24.56 -5.51 -21.96
C PHE A 683 -24.23 -4.71 -23.22
N ALA A 684 -23.08 -4.04 -23.22
CA ALA A 684 -22.57 -3.25 -24.33
C ALA A 684 -21.56 -4.06 -25.14
N GLY A 685 -21.70 -4.03 -26.47
CA GLY A 685 -20.73 -4.63 -27.39
C GLY A 685 -20.68 -6.16 -27.33
N VAL A 686 -21.75 -6.86 -26.97
CA VAL A 686 -21.77 -8.34 -27.03
C VAL A 686 -22.40 -8.81 -28.33
N THR A 687 -21.80 -9.84 -28.97
CA THR A 687 -22.33 -10.44 -30.21
C THR A 687 -23.65 -11.16 -29.98
N GLN A 688 -23.75 -11.83 -28.84
CA GLN A 688 -24.94 -12.57 -28.45
C GLN A 688 -25.18 -12.42 -26.95
N LEU A 689 -26.43 -12.11 -26.62
CA LEU A 689 -26.95 -12.15 -25.26
C LEU A 689 -27.90 -13.34 -25.16
N ILE A 690 -27.53 -14.32 -24.34
CA ILE A 690 -28.35 -15.48 -24.02
C ILE A 690 -29.12 -15.17 -22.74
N PHE A 691 -30.43 -14.99 -22.88
CA PHE A 691 -31.34 -14.69 -21.79
C PHE A 691 -32.09 -15.96 -21.40
N ILE A 692 -31.99 -16.39 -20.14
CA ILE A 692 -32.72 -17.55 -19.64
C ILE A 692 -33.65 -17.14 -18.50
N ALA A 693 -34.95 -17.24 -18.76
CA ALA A 693 -36.00 -16.91 -17.80
C ALA A 693 -36.18 -18.02 -16.73
N PRO A 694 -36.87 -17.71 -15.61
CA PRO A 694 -37.26 -18.69 -14.60
C PRO A 694 -37.98 -19.91 -15.16
N LEU A 695 -37.54 -21.12 -14.77
CA LEU A 695 -38.14 -22.38 -15.25
C LEU A 695 -39.57 -22.64 -14.74
N VAL A 696 -39.99 -21.92 -13.69
CA VAL A 696 -41.32 -22.06 -13.08
C VAL A 696 -42.45 -21.52 -13.95
N GLY A 697 -42.13 -20.76 -15.01
CA GLY A 697 -43.11 -20.21 -15.93
C GLY A 697 -43.84 -18.96 -15.43
N GLY A 698 -44.79 -18.47 -16.24
CA GLY A 698 -45.56 -17.26 -15.95
C GLY A 698 -44.76 -15.96 -16.13
N ASN A 699 -43.60 -16.03 -16.77
CA ASN A 699 -42.74 -14.90 -17.06
C ASN A 699 -43.36 -14.00 -18.13
N VAL A 700 -43.08 -12.70 -18.06
CA VAL A 700 -43.42 -11.72 -19.09
C VAL A 700 -42.15 -11.07 -19.59
N LEU A 701 -41.77 -11.38 -20.82
CA LEU A 701 -40.61 -10.80 -21.48
C LEU A 701 -41.07 -9.78 -22.52
N ASN A 702 -40.75 -8.50 -22.31
CA ASN A 702 -41.12 -7.42 -23.22
C ASN A 702 -39.88 -6.83 -23.90
N VAL A 703 -39.58 -7.29 -25.11
CA VAL A 703 -38.45 -6.82 -25.92
C VAL A 703 -38.91 -5.65 -26.79
N GLN A 704 -38.50 -4.44 -26.44
CA GLN A 704 -38.85 -3.21 -27.14
C GLN A 704 -37.89 -2.91 -28.29
N SER A 705 -36.59 -3.17 -28.09
CA SER A 705 -35.55 -2.92 -29.09
C SER A 705 -34.31 -3.77 -28.81
N VAL A 706 -33.55 -4.05 -29.87
CA VAL A 706 -32.25 -4.74 -29.82
C VAL A 706 -31.33 -4.02 -30.80
N PRO A 707 -30.15 -3.55 -30.37
CA PRO A 707 -29.23 -2.80 -31.22
C PRO A 707 -28.67 -3.69 -32.34
N ALA A 708 -28.28 -3.06 -33.44
CA ALA A 708 -27.57 -3.76 -34.50
C ALA A 708 -26.24 -4.32 -33.95
N GLY A 709 -25.87 -5.54 -34.37
CA GLY A 709 -24.65 -6.22 -33.90
C GLY A 709 -24.86 -7.19 -32.74
N THR A 710 -25.98 -7.09 -32.01
CA THR A 710 -26.31 -8.05 -30.93
C THR A 710 -27.42 -9.01 -31.34
N TYR A 711 -27.19 -10.30 -31.15
CA TYR A 711 -28.19 -11.35 -31.25
C TYR A 711 -28.78 -11.65 -29.87
N LEU A 712 -30.06 -11.37 -29.67
CA LEU A 712 -30.78 -11.76 -28.45
C LEU A 712 -31.32 -13.18 -28.61
N ASN A 713 -30.83 -14.13 -27.82
CA ASN A 713 -31.35 -15.48 -27.73
C ASN A 713 -32.09 -15.67 -26.41
N ALA A 714 -33.42 -15.57 -26.45
CA ALA A 714 -34.28 -15.71 -25.29
C ALA A 714 -34.80 -17.14 -25.16
N GLN A 715 -34.49 -17.77 -24.04
CA GLN A 715 -35.04 -19.05 -23.61
C GLN A 715 -36.03 -18.84 -22.47
N VAL A 716 -37.29 -19.21 -22.72
CA VAL A 716 -38.43 -19.08 -21.80
C VAL A 716 -38.95 -20.45 -21.39
N SER A 717 -40.03 -20.50 -20.61
CA SER A 717 -40.59 -21.73 -20.01
C SER A 717 -42.11 -21.80 -20.14
N ASN A 718 -42.70 -22.89 -19.65
CA ASN A 718 -44.13 -23.15 -19.75
C ASN A 718 -45.02 -22.05 -19.13
N GLY A 719 -45.95 -21.51 -19.90
CA GLY A 719 -46.88 -20.46 -19.48
C GLY A 719 -46.34 -19.03 -19.67
N ASP A 720 -45.18 -18.87 -20.30
CA ASP A 720 -44.55 -17.57 -20.50
C ASP A 720 -45.16 -16.78 -21.66
N ARG A 721 -45.07 -15.45 -21.53
CA ARG A 721 -45.50 -14.50 -22.56
C ARG A 721 -44.32 -13.65 -23.01
N VAL A 722 -44.04 -13.68 -24.30
CA VAL A 722 -43.00 -12.88 -24.94
C VAL A 722 -43.65 -11.88 -25.87
N LYS A 723 -43.30 -10.61 -25.75
CA LYS A 723 -43.76 -9.52 -26.62
C LYS A 723 -42.57 -8.85 -27.26
N LEU A 724 -42.58 -8.73 -28.59
CA LEU A 724 -41.56 -8.04 -29.37
C LEU A 724 -42.17 -6.77 -29.98
N GLY A 725 -41.48 -5.63 -29.87
CA GLY A 725 -41.91 -4.33 -30.40
C GLY A 725 -42.91 -3.56 -29.53
N SER A 726 -43.44 -4.14 -28.46
CA SER A 726 -44.52 -3.55 -27.67
C SER A 726 -44.04 -2.73 -26.45
N LEU A 727 -44.75 -1.64 -26.12
CA LEU A 727 -44.71 -1.00 -24.80
C LEU A 727 -45.77 -1.66 -23.93
N ALA A 728 -45.45 -2.84 -23.35
CA ALA A 728 -46.39 -3.54 -22.49
C ALA A 728 -46.94 -2.63 -21.37
N PRO A 729 -48.24 -2.74 -20.99
CA PRO A 729 -49.20 -3.76 -21.42
C PRO A 729 -50.12 -3.38 -22.60
N ALA A 730 -50.00 -2.17 -23.17
CA ALA A 730 -50.90 -1.67 -24.22
C ALA A 730 -50.45 -2.06 -25.64
N LEU A 731 -51.41 -2.07 -26.58
CA LEU A 731 -51.13 -2.20 -28.02
C LEU A 731 -50.75 -0.84 -28.63
N GLY A 732 -50.06 -0.87 -29.77
CA GLY A 732 -49.44 0.30 -30.41
C GLY A 732 -47.91 0.25 -30.42
N GLY A 733 -47.32 -0.94 -30.34
CA GLY A 733 -45.88 -1.17 -30.45
C GLY A 733 -45.33 -0.97 -31.87
N THR A 734 -44.01 -0.91 -31.98
CA THR A 734 -43.31 -1.01 -33.26
C THR A 734 -42.09 -1.92 -33.15
N THR A 735 -41.88 -2.76 -34.16
CA THR A 735 -40.69 -3.62 -34.32
C THR A 735 -39.49 -2.88 -34.90
N SER A 736 -39.63 -1.60 -35.26
CA SER A 736 -38.55 -0.78 -35.84
C SER A 736 -37.30 -0.68 -34.97
N GLY A 737 -37.44 -0.82 -33.64
CA GLY A 737 -36.34 -0.86 -32.70
C GLY A 737 -35.55 -2.18 -32.68
N ILE A 738 -36.04 -3.24 -33.32
CA ILE A 738 -35.37 -4.55 -33.39
C ILE A 738 -34.43 -4.54 -34.60
N SER A 739 -33.22 -4.02 -34.39
CA SER A 739 -32.16 -3.92 -35.40
C SER A 739 -31.15 -5.07 -35.32
N GLY A 740 -31.07 -5.77 -34.20
CA GLY A 740 -30.35 -7.04 -34.02
C GLY A 740 -31.29 -8.25 -34.12
N PRO A 741 -30.79 -9.45 -34.49
CA PRO A 741 -31.63 -10.64 -34.55
C PRO A 741 -32.19 -11.01 -33.17
N VAL A 742 -33.39 -11.58 -33.13
CA VAL A 742 -34.03 -12.08 -31.91
C VAL A 742 -34.48 -13.51 -32.12
N ALA A 743 -34.11 -14.42 -31.23
CA ALA A 743 -34.65 -15.78 -31.20
C ALA A 743 -35.39 -16.03 -29.90
N VAL A 744 -36.55 -16.67 -30.00
CA VAL A 744 -37.35 -17.07 -28.85
C VAL A 744 -37.53 -18.59 -28.86
N SER A 745 -37.10 -19.24 -27.80
CA SER A 745 -37.22 -20.69 -27.61
C SER A 745 -37.73 -21.03 -26.21
N SER A 746 -38.11 -22.28 -25.99
CA SER A 746 -38.48 -22.79 -24.66
C SER A 746 -37.46 -23.79 -24.15
N TYR A 747 -37.36 -23.92 -22.83
CA TYR A 747 -36.50 -24.89 -22.17
C TYR A 747 -36.92 -26.34 -22.48
N HIS A 748 -38.22 -26.62 -22.45
CA HIS A 748 -38.77 -27.90 -22.90
C HIS A 748 -39.64 -27.72 -24.14
N ASP A 749 -39.60 -28.73 -25.02
CA ASP A 749 -40.38 -28.73 -26.25
C ASP A 749 -41.88 -28.66 -25.94
N SER A 750 -42.34 -29.36 -24.90
CA SER A 750 -43.74 -29.37 -24.47
C SER A 750 -44.26 -28.06 -23.86
N ASP A 751 -43.43 -27.04 -23.70
CA ASP A 751 -43.84 -25.80 -23.04
C ASP A 751 -44.85 -25.01 -23.87
N ASN A 752 -45.86 -24.46 -23.20
CA ASN A 752 -46.82 -23.54 -23.79
C ASN A 752 -46.28 -22.11 -23.72
N VAL A 753 -46.02 -21.48 -24.86
CA VAL A 753 -45.47 -20.12 -24.94
C VAL A 753 -46.36 -19.25 -25.83
N GLN A 754 -46.67 -18.05 -25.35
CA GLN A 754 -47.34 -17.02 -26.13
C GLN A 754 -46.30 -16.01 -26.63
N LEU A 755 -46.05 -15.98 -27.94
CA LEU A 755 -45.22 -14.98 -28.59
C LEU A 755 -46.12 -13.98 -29.33
N THR A 756 -45.96 -12.69 -29.04
CA THR A 756 -46.61 -11.60 -29.77
C THR A 756 -45.56 -10.71 -30.41
N ILE A 757 -45.63 -10.51 -31.73
CA ILE A 757 -44.83 -9.55 -32.47
C ILE A 757 -45.73 -8.38 -32.83
N ASP A 758 -45.51 -7.23 -32.19
CA ASP A 758 -46.42 -6.09 -32.20
C ASP A 758 -45.80 -4.92 -32.98
N ASP A 759 -46.14 -4.80 -34.27
CA ASP A 759 -45.88 -3.60 -35.08
C ASP A 759 -47.15 -2.76 -35.31
N SER A 760 -48.17 -2.94 -34.46
CA SER A 760 -49.51 -2.32 -34.65
C SER A 760 -49.56 -0.80 -34.58
N GLY A 761 -48.55 -0.18 -33.97
CA GLY A 761 -48.35 1.26 -33.93
C GLY A 761 -47.55 1.82 -35.11
N ASN A 762 -47.07 0.98 -36.03
CA ASN A 762 -46.34 1.45 -37.20
C ASN A 762 -47.27 2.21 -38.17
N MET A 763 -46.93 3.47 -38.39
CA MET A 763 -47.62 4.36 -39.33
C MET A 763 -46.66 4.94 -40.39
N SER A 764 -45.41 4.49 -40.42
CA SER A 764 -44.33 5.18 -41.15
C SER A 764 -43.93 4.49 -42.45
N ALA A 765 -44.02 3.16 -42.53
CA ALA A 765 -43.72 2.40 -43.74
C ALA A 765 -44.52 1.11 -43.79
N ALA A 766 -45.02 0.74 -44.97
CA ALA A 766 -45.56 -0.59 -45.22
C ALA A 766 -44.48 -1.67 -45.02
N ARG A 767 -44.89 -2.86 -44.61
CA ARG A 767 -44.03 -4.03 -44.38
C ARG A 767 -44.19 -5.04 -45.51
N ASP A 768 -43.07 -5.61 -45.93
CA ASP A 768 -43.05 -6.78 -46.81
C ASP A 768 -42.45 -7.94 -46.02
N VAL A 769 -43.33 -8.70 -45.38
CA VAL A 769 -43.02 -9.71 -44.38
C VAL A 769 -43.04 -11.09 -45.00
N THR A 770 -41.94 -11.81 -44.82
CA THR A 770 -41.87 -13.24 -45.17
C THR A 770 -41.78 -14.07 -43.90
N LEU A 771 -42.65 -15.06 -43.78
CA LEU A 771 -42.58 -16.14 -42.82
C LEU A 771 -42.07 -17.40 -43.53
N ALA A 772 -40.94 -17.94 -43.11
CA ALA A 772 -40.34 -19.14 -43.68
C ALA A 772 -39.89 -20.14 -42.60
N SER A 773 -39.86 -21.42 -42.95
CA SER A 773 -39.16 -22.45 -42.14
C SER A 773 -37.66 -22.25 -42.30
N TYR A 774 -36.93 -22.09 -41.19
CA TYR A 774 -35.47 -21.97 -41.23
C TYR A 774 -34.84 -23.35 -41.48
N VAL A 775 -34.10 -23.45 -42.59
CA VAL A 775 -33.57 -24.70 -43.15
C VAL A 775 -32.37 -25.18 -42.34
N ASP A 776 -32.56 -26.29 -41.62
CA ASP A 776 -31.58 -27.33 -41.22
C ASP A 776 -32.13 -28.25 -40.11
N SER A 777 -33.29 -27.92 -39.52
CA SER A 777 -33.94 -28.79 -38.51
C SER A 777 -35.47 -28.92 -38.58
N GLY A 778 -36.19 -28.05 -39.30
CA GLY A 778 -37.66 -28.04 -39.29
C GLY A 778 -38.28 -27.66 -37.94
N THR A 779 -37.46 -27.12 -37.01
CA THR A 779 -37.85 -26.81 -35.62
C THR A 779 -37.99 -25.30 -35.35
N TRP A 780 -37.74 -24.46 -36.35
CA TRP A 780 -37.70 -23.00 -36.21
C TRP A 780 -38.44 -22.30 -37.34
N GLY A 781 -39.29 -21.34 -36.99
CA GLY A 781 -39.85 -20.37 -37.91
C GLY A 781 -39.04 -19.07 -37.90
N LEU A 782 -39.03 -18.39 -39.05
CA LEU A 782 -38.29 -17.16 -39.31
C LEU A 782 -39.21 -16.11 -39.93
N PHE A 783 -39.28 -14.94 -39.30
CA PHE A 783 -39.84 -13.72 -39.89
C PHE A 783 -38.72 -12.78 -40.37
N THR A 784 -38.84 -12.31 -41.61
CA THR A 784 -38.01 -11.23 -42.18
C THR A 784 -38.89 -10.10 -42.72
N GLY A 785 -38.38 -8.87 -42.74
CA GLY A 785 -39.07 -7.71 -43.33
C GLY A 785 -40.07 -7.01 -42.40
N LEU A 786 -40.47 -7.65 -41.31
CA LEU A 786 -41.27 -7.03 -40.25
C LEU A 786 -40.44 -6.10 -39.35
N ALA A 787 -39.14 -6.38 -39.17
CA ALA A 787 -38.23 -5.59 -38.35
C ALA A 787 -36.93 -5.28 -39.11
N GLY A 788 -36.03 -4.50 -38.50
CA GLY A 788 -34.71 -4.22 -39.08
C GLY A 788 -33.82 -5.46 -39.21
N SER A 789 -34.15 -6.55 -38.49
CA SER A 789 -33.46 -7.83 -38.53
C SER A 789 -34.43 -9.02 -38.46
N SER A 790 -33.86 -10.23 -38.45
CA SER A 790 -34.60 -11.49 -38.42
C SER A 790 -35.14 -11.80 -37.03
N ILE A 791 -36.39 -12.28 -36.98
CA ILE A 791 -37.00 -12.81 -35.75
C ILE A 791 -37.21 -14.31 -35.93
N PHE A 792 -36.64 -15.10 -35.02
CA PHE A 792 -36.75 -16.55 -34.98
C PHE A 792 -37.64 -16.97 -33.81
N PHE A 793 -38.45 -18.01 -34.02
CA PHE A 793 -39.22 -18.63 -32.96
C PHE A 793 -39.17 -20.16 -33.11
N ARG A 794 -39.30 -20.86 -31.99
CA ARG A 794 -39.38 -22.31 -31.99
C ARG A 794 -40.74 -22.77 -32.52
N ASP A 795 -40.73 -23.57 -33.58
CA ASP A 795 -41.94 -24.11 -34.17
C ASP A 795 -42.38 -25.37 -33.41
N HIS A 796 -43.46 -25.27 -32.63
CA HIS A 796 -43.95 -26.37 -31.80
C HIS A 796 -45.48 -26.27 -31.56
N PRO A 797 -46.23 -27.40 -31.48
CA PRO A 797 -47.70 -27.41 -31.35
C PRO A 797 -48.30 -26.62 -30.17
N ASN A 798 -47.53 -26.43 -29.11
CA ASN A 798 -48.00 -25.73 -27.90
C ASN A 798 -47.72 -24.21 -27.95
N TRP A 799 -47.16 -23.69 -29.03
CA TRP A 799 -46.85 -22.28 -29.18
C TRP A 799 -47.97 -21.54 -29.89
N ASN A 800 -48.27 -20.35 -29.40
CA ASN A 800 -49.16 -19.40 -30.06
C ASN A 800 -48.35 -18.16 -30.45
N VAL A 801 -48.26 -17.91 -31.76
CA VAL A 801 -47.53 -16.79 -32.35
C VAL A 801 -48.52 -15.82 -32.98
N ASP A 802 -48.63 -14.64 -32.40
CA ASP A 802 -49.50 -13.55 -32.84
C ASP A 802 -48.65 -12.44 -33.44
N VAL A 803 -48.85 -12.14 -34.73
CA VAL A 803 -48.11 -11.10 -35.45
C VAL A 803 -49.07 -10.00 -35.89
N ARG A 804 -48.73 -8.76 -35.57
CA ARG A 804 -49.59 -7.61 -35.86
C ARG A 804 -48.87 -6.58 -36.71
N GLY A 805 -49.37 -6.41 -37.94
CA GLY A 805 -49.00 -5.35 -38.87
C GLY A 805 -49.53 -3.99 -38.46
N GLY A 806 -49.15 -2.97 -39.24
CA GLY A 806 -49.31 -1.56 -38.92
C GLY A 806 -50.62 -0.95 -39.43
N GLN A 807 -50.57 0.34 -39.76
CA GLN A 807 -51.68 1.14 -40.29
C GLN A 807 -51.56 1.43 -41.79
N LEU A 808 -50.65 0.73 -42.48
CA LEU A 808 -50.35 0.89 -43.89
C LEU A 808 -50.50 -0.45 -44.60
N ASN A 809 -50.60 -0.41 -45.93
CA ASN A 809 -50.78 -1.60 -46.77
C ASN A 809 -49.61 -2.57 -46.66
N ASP A 810 -49.71 -3.53 -45.76
CA ASP A 810 -48.70 -4.53 -45.45
C ASP A 810 -48.89 -5.78 -46.31
N HIS A 811 -47.77 -6.42 -46.63
CA HIS A 811 -47.72 -7.66 -47.39
C HIS A 811 -47.11 -8.75 -46.50
N PHE A 812 -47.88 -9.79 -46.19
CA PHE A 812 -47.44 -10.95 -45.43
C PHE A 812 -47.50 -12.20 -46.31
N VAL A 813 -46.36 -12.87 -46.49
CA VAL A 813 -46.28 -14.12 -47.25
C VAL A 813 -45.65 -15.20 -46.41
N SER A 814 -46.39 -16.30 -46.23
CA SER A 814 -45.91 -17.52 -45.60
C SER A 814 -45.45 -18.52 -46.68
N LEU A 815 -44.19 -18.94 -46.60
CA LEU A 815 -43.55 -19.86 -47.54
C LEU A 815 -43.26 -21.21 -46.86
N GLY A 816 -43.20 -22.29 -47.66
CA GLY A 816 -42.80 -23.63 -47.19
C GLY A 816 -43.97 -24.51 -46.70
N THR A 817 -43.67 -25.48 -45.84
CA THR A 817 -44.64 -26.44 -45.26
C THR A 817 -45.42 -25.87 -44.09
N SER A 818 -46.52 -26.51 -43.70
CA SER A 818 -47.33 -26.14 -42.52
C SER A 818 -46.50 -26.06 -41.24
N TYR A 819 -46.71 -25.02 -40.44
CA TYR A 819 -46.10 -24.84 -39.11
C TYR A 819 -46.83 -25.68 -38.06
N ALA A 820 -46.10 -26.12 -37.04
CA ALA A 820 -46.69 -26.80 -35.90
C ALA A 820 -47.33 -25.82 -34.92
N ALA A 821 -46.72 -24.65 -34.70
CA ALA A 821 -47.27 -23.58 -33.89
C ALA A 821 -48.57 -23.03 -34.47
N THR A 822 -49.47 -22.58 -33.60
CA THR A 822 -50.64 -21.81 -34.03
C THR A 822 -50.18 -20.39 -34.35
N ILE A 823 -50.25 -19.99 -35.61
CA ILE A 823 -49.80 -18.67 -36.07
C ILE A 823 -51.02 -17.84 -36.48
N SER A 824 -51.12 -16.62 -35.96
CA SER A 824 -52.09 -15.61 -36.38
C SER A 824 -51.37 -14.40 -36.96
N LEU A 825 -51.70 -14.03 -38.19
CA LEU A 825 -51.18 -12.85 -38.88
C LEU A 825 -52.31 -11.84 -39.00
N TYR A 826 -52.11 -10.65 -38.44
CA TYR A 826 -53.02 -9.52 -38.53
C TYR A 826 -52.42 -8.45 -39.44
N GLY A 827 -53.12 -8.08 -40.53
CA GLY A 827 -52.71 -7.00 -41.44
C GLY A 827 -52.72 -5.65 -40.74
N GLY A 828 -53.83 -5.35 -40.05
CA GLY A 828 -53.96 -4.16 -39.23
C GLY A 828 -54.90 -3.15 -39.88
N GLY A 829 -54.42 -1.97 -40.19
CA GLY A 829 -55.14 -1.00 -41.02
C GLY A 829 -54.42 -0.81 -42.34
N GLY A 830 -55.14 -0.52 -43.42
CA GLY A 830 -54.57 -0.48 -44.77
C GLY A 830 -55.27 -1.48 -45.67
N ASN A 831 -54.86 -1.55 -46.93
CA ASN A 831 -55.32 -2.59 -47.86
C ASN A 831 -54.22 -3.65 -47.93
N ASP A 832 -54.31 -4.64 -47.07
CA ASP A 832 -53.25 -5.59 -46.79
C ASP A 832 -53.35 -6.83 -47.68
N VAL A 833 -52.23 -7.52 -47.85
CA VAL A 833 -52.17 -8.77 -48.60
C VAL A 833 -51.57 -9.84 -47.70
N LEU A 834 -52.36 -10.83 -47.33
CA LEU A 834 -52.00 -11.92 -46.43
C LEU A 834 -52.08 -13.25 -47.18
N VAL A 835 -50.93 -13.87 -47.44
CA VAL A 835 -50.81 -15.15 -48.14
C VAL A 835 -50.29 -16.20 -47.18
N GLY A 836 -51.13 -17.15 -46.80
CA GLY A 836 -50.79 -18.32 -46.01
C GLY A 836 -50.26 -19.48 -46.85
N ASN A 837 -49.64 -20.45 -46.19
CA ASN A 837 -49.25 -21.74 -46.76
C ASN A 837 -50.20 -22.89 -46.33
N GLY A 838 -51.24 -22.58 -45.55
CA GLY A 838 -52.18 -23.52 -44.94
C GLY A 838 -51.94 -23.72 -43.44
N GLY A 839 -53.00 -23.63 -42.61
CA GLY A 839 -52.92 -23.76 -41.15
C GLY A 839 -52.54 -22.49 -40.38
N VAL A 840 -52.43 -21.35 -41.07
CA VAL A 840 -52.20 -20.02 -40.46
C VAL A 840 -53.52 -19.26 -40.43
N ASN A 841 -53.79 -18.58 -39.31
CA ASN A 841 -54.95 -17.70 -39.17
C ASN A 841 -54.62 -16.34 -39.78
N LEU A 842 -55.41 -15.89 -40.76
CA LEU A 842 -55.23 -14.65 -41.48
C LEU A 842 -56.34 -13.68 -41.11
N LEU A 843 -55.98 -12.50 -40.62
CA LEU A 843 -56.91 -11.45 -40.24
C LEU A 843 -56.53 -10.16 -40.97
N GLY A 844 -57.37 -9.70 -41.89
CA GLY A 844 -57.13 -8.49 -42.69
C GLY A 844 -57.10 -7.26 -41.81
N GLY A 845 -58.24 -6.95 -41.21
CA GLY A 845 -58.36 -5.84 -40.27
C GLY A 845 -59.23 -4.75 -40.88
N ALA A 846 -58.70 -3.54 -41.04
CA ALA A 846 -59.46 -2.42 -41.58
C ALA A 846 -58.95 -2.01 -42.95
N GLY A 847 -59.76 -2.18 -43.99
CA GLY A 847 -59.48 -1.70 -45.34
C GLY A 847 -60.05 -2.61 -46.42
N ARG A 848 -59.27 -2.87 -47.46
CA ARG A 848 -59.67 -3.77 -48.54
C ARG A 848 -58.59 -4.80 -48.73
N ASP A 849 -58.70 -5.89 -48.01
CA ASP A 849 -57.62 -6.83 -47.84
C ASP A 849 -57.74 -8.01 -48.82
N LEU A 850 -56.62 -8.66 -49.12
CA LEU A 850 -56.56 -9.91 -49.88
C LEU A 850 -55.97 -11.01 -48.99
N LEU A 851 -56.81 -11.98 -48.62
CA LEU A 851 -56.43 -13.12 -47.79
C LEU A 851 -56.47 -14.40 -48.62
N ILE A 852 -55.36 -15.15 -48.65
CA ILE A 852 -55.22 -16.39 -49.41
C ILE A 852 -54.77 -17.51 -48.45
N ALA A 853 -55.58 -18.54 -48.27
CA ALA A 853 -55.35 -19.61 -47.30
C ALA A 853 -54.09 -20.46 -47.60
N GLY A 854 -53.86 -20.76 -48.88
CA GLY A 854 -52.80 -21.67 -49.32
C GLY A 854 -53.24 -23.13 -49.36
N ALA A 855 -52.34 -24.06 -49.01
CA ALA A 855 -52.45 -25.48 -49.37
C ALA A 855 -53.32 -26.35 -48.44
N THR A 856 -53.68 -25.87 -47.24
CA THR A 856 -54.51 -26.62 -46.25
C THR A 856 -55.52 -25.69 -45.58
N SER A 857 -56.42 -26.25 -44.76
CA SER A 857 -57.45 -25.48 -44.04
C SER A 857 -56.86 -24.32 -43.24
N ALA A 858 -57.48 -23.15 -43.35
CA ALA A 858 -57.11 -21.94 -42.63
C ALA A 858 -58.34 -21.20 -42.08
N GLU A 859 -58.12 -20.30 -41.13
CA GLU A 859 -59.11 -19.30 -40.71
C GLU A 859 -58.80 -17.98 -41.42
N LEU A 860 -59.76 -17.41 -42.14
CA LEU A 860 -59.65 -16.14 -42.83
C LEU A 860 -60.73 -15.19 -42.29
N ASN A 861 -60.32 -14.03 -41.79
CA ASN A 861 -61.23 -12.99 -41.33
C ASN A 861 -60.88 -11.68 -42.03
N GLY A 862 -61.73 -11.20 -42.92
CA GLY A 862 -61.51 -9.93 -43.63
C GLY A 862 -61.47 -8.74 -42.68
N GLY A 863 -62.36 -8.74 -41.69
CA GLY A 863 -62.50 -7.63 -40.75
C GLY A 863 -63.52 -6.60 -41.24
N THR A 864 -63.13 -5.33 -41.29
CA THR A 864 -64.00 -4.24 -41.76
C THR A 864 -63.55 -3.74 -43.11
N GLY A 865 -64.51 -3.58 -44.02
CA GLY A 865 -64.27 -3.06 -45.35
C GLY A 865 -64.63 -4.12 -46.38
N GLN A 866 -64.00 -4.08 -47.55
CA GLN A 866 -64.38 -4.97 -48.66
C GLN A 866 -63.19 -5.83 -49.00
N ASP A 867 -63.23 -7.08 -48.59
CA ASP A 867 -62.07 -7.97 -48.60
C ASP A 867 -62.24 -9.08 -49.64
N ILE A 868 -61.13 -9.67 -50.05
CA ILE A 868 -61.09 -10.86 -50.90
C ILE A 868 -60.57 -12.01 -50.05
N LEU A 869 -61.40 -13.03 -49.83
CA LEU A 869 -61.04 -14.21 -49.05
C LEU A 869 -61.00 -15.43 -49.98
N ILE A 870 -59.83 -16.04 -50.10
CA ILE A 870 -59.59 -17.20 -50.97
C ILE A 870 -59.23 -18.40 -50.09
N GLY A 871 -60.16 -19.34 -49.92
CA GLY A 871 -60.01 -20.61 -49.19
C GLY A 871 -59.10 -21.64 -49.89
N GLY A 872 -58.15 -21.19 -50.69
CA GLY A 872 -57.28 -22.03 -51.50
C GLY A 872 -56.03 -21.27 -51.94
N ALA A 873 -55.53 -21.55 -53.14
CA ALA A 873 -54.35 -20.91 -53.69
C ALA A 873 -54.65 -20.25 -55.04
N VAL A 874 -53.83 -19.25 -55.40
CA VAL A 874 -53.79 -18.68 -56.75
C VAL A 874 -52.59 -19.22 -57.52
N ASN A 875 -52.66 -19.24 -58.85
CA ASN A 875 -51.60 -19.82 -59.69
C ASN A 875 -50.24 -19.13 -59.55
N ASP A 876 -50.22 -17.84 -59.20
CA ASP A 876 -49.02 -17.04 -59.00
C ASP A 876 -49.20 -16.09 -57.81
N VAL A 877 -48.42 -16.32 -56.74
CA VAL A 877 -48.37 -15.46 -55.55
C VAL A 877 -47.22 -14.45 -55.61
N GLY A 878 -46.59 -14.28 -56.77
CA GLY A 878 -45.60 -13.23 -56.99
C GLY A 878 -46.22 -11.84 -56.82
N SER A 879 -45.42 -10.90 -56.31
CA SER A 879 -45.86 -9.53 -56.01
C SER A 879 -46.56 -8.85 -57.19
N ALA A 880 -46.08 -9.04 -58.42
CA ALA A 880 -46.72 -8.45 -59.60
C ALA A 880 -48.17 -8.91 -59.83
N ASN A 881 -48.51 -10.16 -59.52
CA ASN A 881 -49.87 -10.68 -59.67
C ASN A 881 -50.77 -10.21 -58.52
N LEU A 882 -50.26 -10.24 -57.28
CA LEU A 882 -50.98 -9.73 -56.11
C LEU A 882 -51.25 -8.22 -56.24
N ASP A 883 -50.27 -7.45 -56.73
CA ASP A 883 -50.40 -6.02 -57.06
C ASP A 883 -51.47 -5.79 -58.13
N ALA A 884 -51.56 -6.65 -59.15
CA ALA A 884 -52.58 -6.53 -60.19
C ALA A 884 -54.00 -6.79 -59.64
N ILE A 885 -54.17 -7.77 -58.76
CA ILE A 885 -55.42 -8.03 -58.04
C ILE A 885 -55.78 -6.81 -57.20
N MET A 886 -54.85 -6.33 -56.39
CA MET A 886 -55.05 -5.19 -55.49
C MET A 886 -55.25 -3.87 -56.24
N ALA A 887 -54.68 -3.68 -57.42
CA ALA A 887 -54.92 -2.51 -58.26
C ALA A 887 -56.37 -2.45 -58.76
N ILE A 888 -56.94 -3.59 -59.15
CA ILE A 888 -58.36 -3.68 -59.53
C ILE A 888 -59.23 -3.47 -58.30
N TRP A 889 -58.89 -4.13 -57.19
CA TRP A 889 -59.68 -4.08 -55.97
C TRP A 889 -59.64 -2.71 -55.28
N ASN A 890 -58.53 -1.99 -55.35
CA ASN A 890 -58.40 -0.63 -54.83
C ASN A 890 -58.90 0.44 -55.83
N GLY A 891 -59.36 0.03 -57.01
CA GLY A 891 -59.94 0.91 -58.02
C GLY A 891 -61.19 1.66 -57.54
N THR A 892 -61.50 2.76 -58.22
CA THR A 892 -62.64 3.65 -57.90
C THR A 892 -64.00 3.12 -58.38
N GLY A 893 -64.03 1.98 -59.06
CA GLY A 893 -65.27 1.32 -59.50
C GLY A 893 -66.13 0.84 -58.33
N ASN A 894 -67.44 0.73 -58.56
CA ASN A 894 -68.33 0.10 -57.58
C ASN A 894 -67.95 -1.38 -57.36
N TYR A 895 -68.42 -1.97 -56.25
CA TYR A 895 -68.12 -3.37 -55.89
C TYR A 895 -68.35 -4.34 -57.07
N ALA A 896 -69.52 -4.27 -57.71
CA ALA A 896 -69.88 -5.18 -58.80
C ALA A 896 -68.91 -5.10 -60.00
N LEU A 897 -68.43 -3.91 -60.36
CA LEU A 897 -67.45 -3.74 -61.42
C LEU A 897 -66.09 -4.34 -61.03
N ARG A 898 -65.61 -4.08 -59.81
CA ARG A 898 -64.33 -4.63 -59.34
C ARG A 898 -64.36 -6.15 -59.26
N ALA A 899 -65.41 -6.71 -58.65
CA ALA A 899 -65.62 -8.16 -58.58
C ALA A 899 -65.71 -8.79 -59.99
N SER A 900 -66.41 -8.16 -60.92
CA SER A 900 -66.49 -8.62 -62.32
C SER A 900 -65.13 -8.60 -63.02
N LEU A 901 -64.32 -7.54 -62.82
CA LEU A 901 -62.99 -7.43 -63.42
C LEU A 901 -62.03 -8.49 -62.85
N LEU A 902 -62.12 -8.79 -61.55
CA LEU A 902 -61.34 -9.87 -60.94
C LEU A 902 -61.76 -11.25 -61.47
N ASN A 903 -63.06 -11.54 -61.49
CA ASN A 903 -63.63 -12.82 -61.96
C ASN A 903 -63.41 -13.11 -63.44
N ASN A 904 -63.17 -12.07 -64.26
CA ASN A 904 -62.84 -12.23 -65.68
C ASN A 904 -61.36 -11.98 -65.97
N GLY A 905 -60.54 -11.75 -64.95
CA GLY A 905 -59.14 -11.37 -65.05
C GLY A 905 -58.26 -12.24 -64.15
N PRO A 906 -57.51 -11.63 -63.20
CA PRO A 906 -56.50 -12.36 -62.42
C PRO A 906 -57.08 -13.45 -61.51
N LEU A 907 -58.37 -13.39 -61.15
CA LEU A 907 -59.06 -14.39 -60.32
C LEU A 907 -60.13 -15.17 -61.11
N ALA A 908 -59.99 -15.28 -62.43
CA ALA A 908 -60.89 -16.09 -63.26
C ALA A 908 -60.84 -17.58 -62.90
N ALA A 909 -61.92 -18.32 -63.24
CA ALA A 909 -61.98 -19.76 -63.05
C ALA A 909 -60.78 -20.46 -63.72
N GLY A 910 -59.97 -21.19 -62.93
CA GLY A 910 -58.71 -21.81 -63.34
C GLY A 910 -57.44 -21.06 -62.90
N ASN A 911 -57.57 -19.81 -62.43
CA ASN A 911 -56.48 -19.05 -61.79
C ASN A 911 -56.51 -19.14 -60.26
N VAL A 912 -57.62 -19.62 -59.72
CA VAL A 912 -57.83 -19.92 -58.30
C VAL A 912 -58.12 -21.42 -58.18
N THR A 913 -57.54 -22.06 -57.18
CA THR A 913 -57.65 -23.50 -56.92
C THR A 913 -58.05 -23.73 -55.47
N GLY A 914 -59.10 -24.53 -55.25
CA GLY A 914 -59.48 -24.95 -53.91
C GLY A 914 -58.43 -25.89 -53.31
N ASN A 915 -58.20 -25.79 -51.99
CA ASN A 915 -57.23 -26.64 -51.29
C ASN A 915 -57.83 -27.94 -50.72
N GLY A 916 -59.15 -28.11 -50.81
CA GLY A 916 -59.86 -29.29 -50.28
C GLY A 916 -59.89 -29.38 -48.75
N GLY A 917 -59.33 -28.39 -48.04
CA GLY A 917 -59.47 -28.24 -46.60
C GLY A 917 -60.81 -27.60 -46.24
N SER A 918 -61.19 -27.68 -44.95
CA SER A 918 -62.33 -26.94 -44.42
C SER A 918 -61.87 -25.60 -43.88
N ASN A 919 -61.87 -24.58 -44.73
CA ASN A 919 -61.51 -23.23 -44.34
C ASN A 919 -62.69 -22.56 -43.63
N SER A 920 -62.39 -21.71 -42.65
CA SER A 920 -63.38 -20.85 -42.00
C SER A 920 -63.19 -19.43 -42.50
N MET A 921 -64.12 -18.93 -43.32
CA MET A 921 -64.06 -17.59 -43.90
C MET A 921 -65.13 -16.70 -43.26
N THR A 922 -64.73 -15.52 -42.79
CA THR A 922 -65.64 -14.55 -42.17
C THR A 922 -65.36 -13.16 -42.73
N GLY A 923 -66.40 -12.52 -43.24
CA GLY A 923 -66.35 -11.15 -43.74
C GLY A 923 -66.82 -10.11 -42.72
N GLY A 924 -66.83 -8.85 -43.16
CA GLY A 924 -67.35 -7.71 -42.42
C GLY A 924 -68.88 -7.66 -42.41
N ALA A 925 -69.41 -6.84 -41.49
CA ALA A 925 -70.86 -6.67 -41.32
C ALA A 925 -71.56 -5.93 -42.49
N ASP A 926 -70.82 -5.48 -43.50
CA ASP A 926 -71.36 -4.75 -44.66
C ASP A 926 -71.77 -5.66 -45.83
N ASN A 927 -71.47 -6.97 -45.75
CA ASN A 927 -71.74 -8.00 -46.77
C ASN A 927 -71.18 -7.65 -48.16
N LEU A 928 -70.03 -6.96 -48.24
CA LEU A 928 -69.39 -6.56 -49.50
C LEU A 928 -67.99 -7.17 -49.69
N ASP A 929 -67.78 -8.33 -49.10
CA ASP A 929 -66.60 -9.17 -49.30
C ASP A 929 -66.75 -10.08 -50.53
N LEU A 930 -65.64 -10.63 -51.01
CA LEU A 930 -65.59 -11.53 -52.16
C LEU A 930 -64.94 -12.85 -51.75
N PHE A 931 -65.77 -13.90 -51.66
CA PHE A 931 -65.33 -15.23 -51.26
C PHE A 931 -65.07 -16.15 -52.45
N TYR A 932 -63.87 -16.74 -52.48
CA TYR A 932 -63.48 -17.84 -53.38
C TYR A 932 -63.26 -19.10 -52.54
N GLY A 933 -64.14 -20.09 -52.65
CA GLY A 933 -64.08 -21.28 -51.79
C GLY A 933 -64.90 -22.44 -52.31
N SER A 934 -64.76 -23.58 -51.64
CA SER A 934 -65.50 -24.80 -51.90
C SER A 934 -66.82 -24.81 -51.13
N ILE A 935 -67.95 -24.82 -51.85
CA ILE A 935 -69.29 -24.92 -51.24
C ILE A 935 -69.46 -26.18 -50.37
N ALA A 936 -68.71 -27.25 -50.66
CA ALA A 936 -68.83 -28.52 -49.95
C ALA A 936 -67.99 -28.59 -48.67
N ASN A 937 -66.86 -27.87 -48.61
CA ASN A 937 -65.85 -28.06 -47.56
C ASN A 937 -65.65 -26.82 -46.69
N ASP A 938 -65.86 -25.63 -47.24
CA ASP A 938 -65.59 -24.37 -46.55
C ASP A 938 -66.83 -23.83 -45.83
N LEU A 939 -66.59 -23.29 -44.63
CA LEU A 939 -67.60 -22.64 -43.79
C LEU A 939 -67.51 -21.12 -43.99
N ASP A 940 -68.64 -20.52 -44.33
CA ASP A 940 -68.78 -19.08 -44.56
C ASP A 940 -70.03 -18.54 -43.82
N ALA A 941 -69.90 -17.33 -43.25
CA ALA A 941 -70.97 -16.60 -42.59
C ALA A 941 -71.97 -15.94 -43.57
N GLY A 942 -71.72 -15.93 -44.89
CA GLY A 942 -72.68 -15.44 -45.87
C GLY A 942 -72.22 -15.50 -47.34
N GLU A 943 -72.65 -16.56 -48.03
CA GLU A 943 -72.60 -16.79 -49.50
C GLU A 943 -71.22 -16.74 -50.19
N ILE A 944 -70.64 -17.92 -50.49
CA ILE A 944 -69.54 -18.08 -51.44
C ILE A 944 -69.93 -17.52 -52.82
N ASN A 945 -69.32 -16.39 -53.21
CA ASN A 945 -69.61 -15.71 -54.48
C ASN A 945 -69.04 -16.45 -55.70
N VAL A 946 -67.91 -17.16 -55.52
CA VAL A 946 -67.23 -17.90 -56.60
C VAL A 946 -66.81 -19.27 -56.10
N ALA A 947 -67.47 -20.31 -56.62
CA ALA A 947 -67.11 -21.69 -56.34
C ALA A 947 -65.88 -22.11 -57.15
N ILE A 948 -64.87 -22.66 -56.46
CA ILE A 948 -63.60 -23.12 -57.04
C ILE A 948 -63.43 -24.64 -56.96
#